data_AF-A0A540LK08-F1
#
_entry.id   AF-A0A540LK08-F1
#
_cell.length_a   1.000
_cell.length_b   1.000
_cell.length_c   1.000
_cell.angle_alpha   90.00
_cell.angle_beta   90.00
_cell.angle_gamma   90.00
#
_symmetry.space_group_name_H-M   'P 1'
#
loop_
_entity.id
_entity.type
_entity.pdbx_description
1 polymer ?
#
loop_
_entity_poly.entity_id
_entity_poly.type
_entity_poly.pdbx_seq_one_letter_code
_entity_poly.pdbx_strand_id
1 'polypeptide(L)'
;MGWGNIYKRRMKVCSVAFLIYLDYKALQQREKWTNKTKTDALWENAHKRNAKRLLSLIVELEGLWVKLGQYLSTRADVLPEAYICLLKQLQDSLPPRPLEEVCQTIKRELGKSMNELFLDFVDVPLATASGDHVALLSAFAEMGLKLRLDIPEQAMEITSILFRSTTPAKESHETMKSLADQRAKNMKVIQDKMQLNQKEAKRFNPVDAFPGDIVIFSRVLNLLRGLSSTMNVRIVYQEIMRPFAESVLQGNISRGPMENDHWVYDTPAHSNVEAKLRQLLVELGNNNKILGVQVCAYKDGEVIIDTAAGVLGRYDPRPVQPDSLFPVFSATKGITAGMLHWLVDTGNLNLEEDVANIWPEFGSFGKHNIKVHHVLNHTSGLHNAAADLIENPLLISDWEECLNRVALSEPETEPGQEQLYNYLTFGWICGGIIEHASKRKFKEILEEAFVRSLQIEGEFYIGIPPGNQYESVESRLATLTPDTEGLKKLSGIRGRPDMPSTFQPEFATALPVLFNMLNVRRAMIPAANGHFSARALARYYAALADDGVVPPPHSSYSKPALGSHPHIPKFPAQPSPKQQKGNRSKKIAAAFRSMRTSKYEKTPQDSKDQDIGSHSRNTSSDSNTCNASDNVLDEIVVNPSPQKDGAKIFSNPRIHDAFMGVGEYAHLAKPDGKFGLGFRRYYSQDGSLIGFGHSGMGGSTAFCDIKNRLSIAVTLNKMVFGAETGKIVHFICSELNIPVPADYLRFSETAPSDGKPLIN
;
A
#
# COMPACT_ATOMS: atom_id res chain seq x y z
N MET A 1 -15.30 5.32 44.32
CA MET A 1 -16.60 5.79 43.77
C MET A 1 -17.64 5.79 44.89
N GLY A 2 -18.14 6.96 45.31
CA GLY A 2 -19.06 7.09 46.45
C GLY A 2 -20.52 6.77 46.11
N TRP A 3 -21.28 6.28 47.11
CA TRP A 3 -22.70 5.87 46.99
C TRP A 3 -23.64 6.96 46.46
N GLY A 4 -23.31 8.25 46.65
CA GLY A 4 -24.09 9.38 46.13
C GLY A 4 -24.21 9.43 44.60
N ASN A 5 -23.30 8.78 43.86
CA ASN A 5 -23.31 8.78 42.40
C ASN A 5 -24.28 7.73 41.82
N ILE A 6 -24.56 6.64 42.57
CA ILE A 6 -25.47 5.56 42.13
C ILE A 6 -26.93 6.03 42.18
N TYR A 7 -27.33 6.74 43.22
CA TYR A 7 -28.69 7.28 43.35
C TYR A 7 -29.02 8.29 42.26
N LYS A 8 -28.10 9.21 41.94
CA LYS A 8 -28.28 10.16 40.83
C LYS A 8 -28.46 9.46 39.48
N ARG A 9 -27.63 8.44 39.20
CA ARG A 9 -27.72 7.66 37.97
C ARG A 9 -29.04 6.89 37.88
N ARG A 10 -29.49 6.26 38.98
CA ARG A 10 -30.80 5.58 39.04
C ARG A 10 -31.97 6.54 38.81
N MET A 11 -31.95 7.72 39.43
CA MET A 11 -32.98 8.74 39.23
C MET A 11 -33.08 9.18 37.76
N LYS A 12 -31.94 9.38 37.08
CA LYS A 12 -31.92 9.73 35.64
C LYS A 12 -32.50 8.63 34.76
N VAL A 13 -32.15 7.37 35.03
CA VAL A 13 -32.73 6.21 34.31
C VAL A 13 -34.24 6.16 34.51
N CYS A 14 -34.70 6.27 35.76
CA CYS A 14 -36.14 6.25 36.08
C CYS A 14 -36.89 7.43 35.45
N SER A 15 -36.32 8.64 35.44
CA SER A 15 -36.97 9.81 34.84
C SER A 15 -37.12 9.68 33.34
N VAL A 16 -36.09 9.21 32.62
CA VAL A 16 -36.17 9.02 31.17
C VAL A 16 -37.12 7.87 30.83
N ALA A 17 -37.08 6.76 31.58
CA ALA A 17 -38.02 5.66 31.39
C ALA A 17 -39.48 6.11 31.59
N PHE A 18 -39.73 6.94 32.60
CA PHE A 18 -41.05 7.51 32.86
C PHE A 18 -41.52 8.45 31.73
N LEU A 19 -40.62 9.29 31.20
CA LEU A 19 -40.92 10.15 30.05
C LEU A 19 -41.24 9.35 28.78
N ILE A 20 -40.47 8.29 28.49
CA ILE A 20 -40.72 7.40 27.36
C ILE A 20 -42.07 6.70 27.53
N TYR A 21 -42.38 6.22 28.73
CA TYR A 21 -43.65 5.59 29.05
C TYR A 21 -44.85 6.52 28.84
N LEU A 22 -44.77 7.76 29.35
CA LEU A 22 -45.83 8.76 29.17
C LEU A 22 -46.02 9.12 27.69
N ASP A 23 -44.94 9.22 26.93
CA ASP A 23 -44.98 9.56 25.51
C ASP A 23 -45.71 8.47 24.70
N TYR A 24 -45.42 7.19 24.96
CA TYR A 24 -46.15 6.07 24.34
C TYR A 24 -47.60 5.97 24.82
N LYS A 25 -47.88 6.25 26.09
CA LYS A 25 -49.27 6.26 26.61
C LYS A 25 -50.11 7.37 25.98
N ALA A 26 -49.54 8.57 25.84
CA ALA A 26 -50.19 9.68 25.15
C ALA A 26 -50.45 9.36 23.68
N LEU A 27 -49.51 8.67 23.02
CA LEU A 27 -49.66 8.24 21.63
C LEU A 27 -50.77 7.18 21.47
N GLN A 28 -50.81 6.16 22.31
CA GLN A 28 -51.89 5.13 22.32
C GLN A 28 -53.28 5.75 22.50
N GLN A 29 -53.39 6.84 23.25
CA GLN A 29 -54.67 7.54 23.42
C GLN A 29 -55.05 8.38 22.20
N ARG A 30 -54.06 8.99 21.52
CA ARG A 30 -54.25 9.77 20.27
C ARG A 30 -54.57 8.90 19.06
N GLU A 31 -54.02 7.69 19.02
CA GLU A 31 -54.27 6.69 17.97
C GLU A 31 -55.77 6.35 17.82
N LYS A 32 -56.52 6.32 18.92
CA LYS A 32 -57.96 6.04 18.93
C LYS A 32 -58.81 7.05 18.12
N TRP A 33 -58.25 8.21 17.77
CA TRP A 33 -58.95 9.32 17.13
C TRP A 33 -58.34 9.70 15.77
N THR A 34 -57.43 8.88 15.21
CA THR A 34 -56.61 9.24 14.03
C THR A 34 -56.70 8.19 12.92
N ASN A 35 -56.68 8.62 11.65
CA ASN A 35 -56.70 7.74 10.47
C ASN A 35 -55.41 6.89 10.35
N LYS A 36 -55.56 5.64 9.89
CA LYS A 36 -54.52 4.59 9.83
C LYS A 36 -53.19 5.03 9.21
N THR A 37 -53.21 5.77 8.09
CA THR A 37 -51.99 6.28 7.42
C THR A 37 -51.27 7.40 8.17
N LYS A 38 -51.97 8.19 9.01
CA LYS A 38 -51.33 9.19 9.89
C LYS A 38 -50.79 8.54 11.17
N THR A 39 -51.34 7.39 11.58
CA THR A 39 -50.95 6.65 12.78
C THR A 39 -49.52 6.11 12.66
N ASP A 40 -49.16 5.47 11.55
CA ASP A 40 -47.81 4.90 11.36
C ASP A 40 -46.70 5.96 11.43
N ALA A 41 -46.93 7.13 10.80
CA ALA A 41 -46.00 8.26 10.86
C ALA A 41 -45.87 8.85 12.29
N LEU A 42 -46.95 8.84 13.08
CA LEU A 42 -46.92 9.30 14.46
C LEU A 42 -46.13 8.35 15.37
N TRP A 43 -46.28 7.03 15.16
CA TRP A 43 -45.48 6.01 15.85
C TRP A 43 -44.00 6.12 15.51
N GLU A 44 -43.65 6.23 14.24
CA GLU A 44 -42.26 6.37 13.81
C GLU A 44 -41.58 7.61 14.41
N ASN A 45 -42.29 8.75 14.44
CA ASN A 45 -41.79 9.97 15.07
C ASN A 45 -41.61 9.84 16.60
N ALA A 46 -42.50 9.11 17.28
CA ALA A 46 -42.35 8.82 18.70
C ALA A 46 -41.18 7.86 18.97
N HIS A 47 -40.96 6.86 18.12
CA HIS A 47 -39.79 5.98 18.21
C HIS A 47 -38.49 6.77 18.03
N LYS A 48 -38.38 7.62 17.01
CA LYS A 48 -37.20 8.49 16.80
C LYS A 48 -36.95 9.41 17.99
N ARG A 49 -37.98 10.06 18.54
CA ARG A 49 -37.84 10.97 19.69
C ARG A 49 -37.35 10.24 20.95
N ASN A 50 -37.93 9.09 21.25
CA ASN A 50 -37.56 8.34 22.45
C ASN A 50 -36.22 7.60 22.31
N ALA A 51 -35.87 7.17 21.09
CA ALA A 51 -34.54 6.68 20.77
C ALA A 51 -33.44 7.72 21.02
N LYS A 52 -33.67 9.00 20.64
CA LYS A 52 -32.75 10.10 20.96
C LYS A 52 -32.59 10.31 22.47
N ARG A 53 -33.69 10.27 23.23
CA ARG A 53 -33.65 10.37 24.71
C ARG A 53 -32.84 9.25 25.33
N LEU A 54 -33.01 8.02 24.84
CA LEU A 54 -32.27 6.85 25.31
C LEU A 54 -30.78 6.94 24.96
N LEU A 55 -30.46 7.34 23.73
CA LEU A 55 -29.08 7.52 23.27
C LEU A 55 -28.34 8.57 24.13
N SER A 56 -28.93 9.75 24.34
CA SER A 56 -28.33 10.78 25.19
C SER A 56 -28.11 10.31 26.62
N LEU A 57 -29.06 9.57 27.20
CA LEU A 57 -28.89 8.99 28.53
C LEU A 57 -27.76 7.96 28.59
N ILE A 58 -27.65 7.10 27.58
CA ILE A 58 -26.60 6.07 27.52
C ILE A 58 -25.21 6.72 27.41
N VAL A 59 -25.08 7.75 26.56
CA VAL A 59 -23.83 8.52 26.42
C VAL A 59 -23.48 9.22 27.73
N GLU A 60 -24.46 9.81 28.43
CA GLU A 60 -24.23 10.49 29.71
C GLU A 60 -23.86 9.53 30.85
N LEU A 61 -24.45 8.33 30.87
CA LEU A 61 -24.20 7.35 31.92
C LEU A 61 -22.90 6.58 31.71
N GLU A 62 -22.43 6.42 30.48
CA GLU A 62 -21.17 5.78 30.10
C GLU A 62 -21.00 4.32 30.60
N GLY A 63 -19.87 3.69 30.27
CA GLY A 63 -19.48 2.37 30.78
C GLY A 63 -20.46 1.26 30.41
N LEU A 64 -21.04 0.58 31.41
CA LEU A 64 -21.96 -0.55 31.20
C LEU A 64 -23.17 -0.19 30.32
N TRP A 65 -23.69 1.04 30.44
CA TRP A 65 -24.85 1.49 29.68
C TRP A 65 -24.56 1.60 28.18
N VAL A 66 -23.32 1.97 27.85
CA VAL A 66 -22.83 1.99 26.47
C VAL A 66 -22.79 0.57 25.91
N LYS A 67 -22.25 -0.39 26.67
CA LYS A 67 -22.24 -1.81 26.26
C LYS A 67 -23.64 -2.38 26.06
N LEU A 68 -24.58 -2.01 26.93
CA LEU A 68 -25.98 -2.37 26.78
C LEU A 68 -26.60 -1.75 25.51
N GLY A 69 -26.31 -0.48 25.22
CA GLY A 69 -26.75 0.20 23.99
C GLY A 69 -26.18 -0.44 22.72
N GLN A 70 -24.89 -0.77 22.71
CA GLN A 70 -24.23 -1.52 21.63
C GLN A 70 -24.93 -2.87 21.39
N TYR A 71 -25.18 -3.64 22.45
CA TYR A 71 -25.90 -4.90 22.33
C TYR A 71 -27.32 -4.73 21.78
N LEU A 72 -28.08 -3.78 22.33
CA LEU A 72 -29.45 -3.48 21.89
C LEU A 72 -29.53 -3.02 20.43
N SER A 73 -28.51 -2.30 19.94
CA SER A 73 -28.43 -1.87 18.54
C SER A 73 -28.28 -3.02 17.54
N THR A 74 -27.88 -4.21 17.98
CA THR A 74 -27.79 -5.41 17.11
C THR A 74 -29.06 -6.28 17.14
N ARG A 75 -30.04 -5.96 17.98
CA ARG A 75 -31.23 -6.79 18.24
C ARG A 75 -32.47 -6.25 17.53
N ALA A 76 -32.55 -6.51 16.23
CA ALA A 76 -33.71 -6.19 15.38
C ALA A 76 -35.04 -6.81 15.85
N ASP A 77 -34.97 -7.84 16.67
CA ASP A 77 -36.09 -8.53 17.28
C ASP A 77 -36.61 -7.88 18.58
N VAL A 78 -35.86 -6.95 19.17
CA VAL A 78 -36.18 -6.35 20.49
C VAL A 78 -36.61 -4.90 20.39
N LEU A 79 -36.02 -4.12 19.46
CA LEU A 79 -36.27 -2.69 19.36
C LEU A 79 -36.79 -2.29 17.96
N PRO A 80 -37.63 -1.26 17.86
CA PRO A 80 -38.03 -0.67 16.58
C PRO A 80 -36.84 -0.12 15.80
N GLU A 81 -36.97 -0.06 14.47
CA GLU A 81 -35.89 0.33 13.54
C GLU A 81 -35.27 1.70 13.89
N ALA A 82 -36.08 2.68 14.28
CA ALA A 82 -35.61 4.01 14.69
C ALA A 82 -34.65 3.97 15.90
N TYR A 83 -34.83 3.03 16.84
CA TYR A 83 -33.90 2.85 17.97
C TYR A 83 -32.60 2.21 17.52
N ILE A 84 -32.67 1.22 16.65
CA ILE A 84 -31.48 0.52 16.12
C ILE A 84 -30.62 1.51 15.32
N CYS A 85 -31.23 2.27 14.42
CA CYS A 85 -30.54 3.26 13.60
C CYS A 85 -29.78 4.29 14.45
N LEU A 86 -30.40 4.80 15.52
CA LEU A 86 -29.76 5.78 16.40
C LEU A 86 -28.74 5.16 17.38
N LEU A 87 -29.02 3.97 17.95
CA LEU A 87 -28.10 3.32 18.89
C LEU A 87 -26.86 2.71 18.21
N LYS A 88 -26.88 2.48 16.89
CA LYS A 88 -25.69 2.07 16.11
C LYS A 88 -24.52 3.05 16.25
N GLN A 89 -24.79 4.34 16.49
CA GLN A 89 -23.75 5.35 16.74
C GLN A 89 -22.88 5.01 17.96
N LEU A 90 -23.40 4.23 18.92
CA LEU A 90 -22.64 3.78 20.09
C LEU A 90 -21.59 2.72 19.73
N GLN A 91 -21.59 2.15 18.53
CA GLN A 91 -20.60 1.15 18.11
C GLN A 91 -19.28 1.84 17.75
N ASP A 92 -19.35 2.86 16.88
CA ASP A 92 -18.17 3.41 16.20
C ASP A 92 -17.96 4.92 16.41
N SER A 93 -18.91 5.64 17.04
CA SER A 93 -18.89 7.12 17.13
C SER A 93 -18.92 7.65 18.57
N LEU A 94 -18.39 6.88 19.52
CA LEU A 94 -18.30 7.34 20.92
C LEU A 94 -17.10 8.27 21.12
N PRO A 95 -17.29 9.39 21.84
CA PRO A 95 -16.17 10.27 22.16
C PRO A 95 -15.16 9.54 23.05
N PRO A 96 -13.84 9.68 22.78
CA PRO A 96 -12.82 9.07 23.61
C PRO A 96 -12.75 9.74 24.98
N ARG A 97 -12.15 9.02 25.94
CA ARG A 97 -11.79 9.61 27.24
C ARG A 97 -10.60 10.55 27.09
N PRO A 98 -10.54 11.66 27.84
CA PRO A 98 -9.35 12.50 27.91
C PRO A 98 -8.14 11.67 28.36
N LEU A 99 -7.03 11.80 27.63
CA LEU A 99 -5.83 11.01 27.87
C LEU A 99 -5.30 11.19 29.30
N GLU A 100 -5.37 12.41 29.85
CA GLU A 100 -4.91 12.71 31.20
C GLU A 100 -5.63 11.87 32.26
N GLU A 101 -6.94 11.62 32.09
CA GLU A 101 -7.70 10.78 33.01
C GLU A 101 -7.26 9.30 32.94
N VAL A 102 -6.94 8.84 31.73
CA VAL A 102 -6.42 7.48 31.48
C VAL A 102 -5.04 7.33 32.10
N CYS A 103 -4.11 8.25 31.83
CA CYS A 103 -2.78 8.26 32.40
C CYS A 103 -2.79 8.35 33.94
N GLN A 104 -3.66 9.19 34.50
CA GLN A 104 -3.83 9.28 35.96
C GLN A 104 -4.38 7.98 36.55
N THR A 105 -5.32 7.33 35.88
CA THR A 105 -5.88 6.05 36.32
C THR A 105 -4.82 4.96 36.29
N ILE A 106 -4.05 4.84 35.21
CA ILE A 106 -2.97 3.86 35.08
C ILE A 106 -1.88 4.12 36.12
N LYS A 107 -1.46 5.38 36.30
CA LYS A 107 -0.49 5.75 37.32
C LYS A 107 -0.97 5.42 38.73
N ARG A 108 -2.25 5.64 39.01
CA ARG A 108 -2.87 5.31 40.30
C ARG A 108 -2.98 3.81 40.54
N GLU A 109 -3.30 3.02 39.52
CA GLU A 109 -3.51 1.57 39.65
C GLU A 109 -2.21 0.76 39.56
N LEU A 110 -1.28 1.14 38.70
CA LEU A 110 -0.03 0.42 38.44
C LEU A 110 1.19 1.06 39.11
N GLY A 111 1.05 2.24 39.71
CA GLY A 111 2.10 2.91 40.50
C GLY A 111 3.25 3.53 39.69
N LYS A 112 3.22 3.43 38.35
CA LYS A 112 4.24 3.94 37.43
C LYS A 112 3.61 4.77 36.33
N SER A 113 4.37 5.71 35.77
CA SER A 113 3.92 6.53 34.63
C SER A 113 3.97 5.76 33.30
N MET A 114 3.26 6.24 32.29
CA MET A 114 3.19 5.58 30.97
C MET A 114 4.57 5.43 30.32
N ASN A 115 5.40 6.46 30.41
CA ASN A 115 6.76 6.48 29.86
C ASN A 115 7.71 5.47 30.53
N GLU A 116 7.38 5.02 31.74
CA GLU A 116 8.15 3.99 32.45
C GLU A 116 7.62 2.58 32.17
N LEU A 117 6.36 2.46 31.75
CA LEU A 117 5.69 1.19 31.49
C LEU A 117 5.81 0.75 30.03
N PHE A 118 5.89 1.70 29.10
CA PHE A 118 5.88 1.44 27.66
C PHE A 118 7.09 2.09 26.98
N LEU A 119 7.68 1.37 26.02
CA LEU A 119 8.77 1.87 25.15
C LEU A 119 8.31 3.02 24.25
N ASP A 120 7.06 2.96 23.82
CA ASP A 120 6.37 3.99 23.07
C ASP A 120 4.88 3.93 23.44
N PHE A 121 4.22 5.08 23.53
CA PHE A 121 2.81 5.17 23.88
C PHE A 121 2.15 6.19 22.97
N VAL A 122 1.16 5.74 22.20
CA VAL A 122 0.42 6.60 21.29
C VAL A 122 -0.61 7.38 22.10
N ASP A 123 -0.41 8.69 22.20
CA ASP A 123 -1.25 9.61 22.97
C ASP A 123 -2.67 9.77 22.38
N VAL A 124 -2.88 9.31 21.15
CA VAL A 124 -4.19 9.32 20.51
C VAL A 124 -4.92 7.99 20.72
N PRO A 125 -6.17 8.01 21.21
CA PRO A 125 -7.01 6.83 21.31
C PRO A 125 -7.27 6.22 19.93
N LEU A 126 -6.46 5.24 19.54
CA LEU A 126 -6.78 4.32 18.46
C LEU A 126 -7.88 3.39 18.98
N ALA A 127 -8.95 3.19 18.22
CA ALA A 127 -10.01 2.27 18.59
C ALA A 127 -9.38 0.95 19.08
N THR A 128 -9.70 0.54 20.32
CA THR A 128 -9.16 -0.70 20.90
C THR A 128 -9.76 -1.89 20.17
N ALA A 129 -9.16 -2.29 19.05
CA ALA A 129 -9.28 -3.65 18.56
C ALA A 129 -8.45 -4.52 19.50
N SER A 130 -9.11 -5.44 20.19
CA SER A 130 -8.43 -6.47 20.97
C SER A 130 -7.48 -7.25 20.06
N GLY A 131 -6.17 -7.04 20.24
CA GLY A 131 -5.12 -7.59 19.40
C GLY A 131 -4.91 -6.78 18.12
N ASP A 132 -3.70 -6.26 17.92
CA ASP A 132 -3.27 -5.70 16.64
C ASP A 132 -2.99 -6.83 15.64
N HIS A 133 -4.07 -7.54 15.31
CA HIS A 133 -4.09 -8.58 14.30
C HIS A 133 -3.63 -8.01 12.95
N VAL A 134 -3.85 -6.71 12.70
CA VAL A 134 -3.47 -6.05 11.44
C VAL A 134 -1.96 -5.90 11.32
N ALA A 135 -1.27 -5.36 12.32
CA ALA A 135 0.19 -5.23 12.28
C ALA A 135 0.89 -6.59 12.30
N LEU A 136 0.36 -7.56 13.04
CA LEU A 136 0.94 -8.89 13.08
C LEU A 136 0.73 -9.63 11.74
N LEU A 137 -0.43 -9.49 11.11
CA LEU A 137 -0.66 -9.98 9.74
C LEU A 137 0.21 -9.25 8.72
N SER A 138 0.46 -7.96 8.91
CA SER A 138 1.41 -7.19 8.09
C SER A 138 2.82 -7.78 8.20
N ALA A 139 3.30 -8.05 9.42
CA ALA A 139 4.60 -8.68 9.64
C ALA A 139 4.67 -10.08 8.98
N PHE A 140 3.60 -10.88 9.06
CA PHE A 140 3.55 -12.17 8.36
C PHE A 140 3.53 -12.02 6.83
N ALA A 141 2.82 -11.02 6.31
CA ALA A 141 2.81 -10.68 4.89
C ALA A 141 4.19 -10.19 4.43
N GLU A 142 4.91 -9.41 5.24
CA GLU A 142 6.30 -8.99 5.02
C GLU A 142 7.25 -10.18 4.96
N MET A 143 7.04 -11.18 5.82
CA MET A 143 7.75 -12.46 5.76
C MET A 143 7.37 -13.30 4.53
N GLY A 144 6.34 -12.90 3.77
CA GLY A 144 5.85 -13.52 2.54
C GLY A 144 4.64 -14.44 2.72
N LEU A 145 4.10 -14.61 3.94
CA LEU A 145 2.88 -15.40 4.21
C LEU A 145 1.65 -14.60 3.77
N LYS A 146 1.08 -14.95 2.62
CA LYS A 146 -0.10 -14.26 2.08
C LYS A 146 -1.36 -15.02 2.43
N LEU A 147 -2.29 -14.34 3.09
CA LEU A 147 -3.60 -14.88 3.42
C LEU A 147 -4.64 -14.31 2.47
N ARG A 148 -5.52 -15.18 1.95
CA ARG A 148 -6.61 -14.85 1.04
C ARG A 148 -7.86 -14.36 1.80
N LEU A 149 -7.65 -13.77 2.97
CA LEU A 149 -8.71 -13.45 3.92
C LEU A 149 -8.66 -11.96 4.26
N ASP A 150 -9.70 -11.24 3.84
CA ASP A 150 -9.91 -9.83 4.20
C ASP A 150 -10.58 -9.69 5.58
N ILE A 151 -10.33 -10.64 6.47
CA ILE A 151 -10.91 -10.69 7.81
C ILE A 151 -9.79 -11.00 8.83
N PRO A 152 -9.24 -9.97 9.51
CA PRO A 152 -8.02 -10.09 10.30
C PRO A 152 -8.08 -11.15 11.42
N GLU A 153 -9.22 -11.30 12.08
CA GLU A 153 -9.39 -12.26 13.18
C GLU A 153 -9.23 -13.71 12.71
N GLN A 154 -9.90 -14.08 11.61
CA GLN A 154 -9.89 -15.43 11.06
C GLN A 154 -8.54 -15.73 10.39
N ALA A 155 -7.94 -14.72 9.75
CA ALA A 155 -6.58 -14.78 9.22
C ALA A 155 -5.54 -15.08 10.34
N MET A 156 -5.73 -14.49 11.52
CA MET A 156 -4.86 -14.72 12.67
C MET A 156 -5.04 -16.08 13.32
N GLU A 157 -6.26 -16.61 13.39
CA GLU A 157 -6.49 -17.99 13.83
C GLU A 157 -5.75 -19.01 12.95
N ILE A 158 -5.72 -18.80 11.63
CA ILE A 158 -4.98 -19.66 10.71
C ILE A 158 -3.48 -19.61 10.98
N THR A 159 -2.96 -18.43 11.27
CA THR A 159 -1.54 -18.25 11.54
C THR A 159 -1.14 -18.81 12.91
N SER A 160 -2.03 -18.75 13.90
CA SER A 160 -1.81 -19.35 15.23
C SER A 160 -1.55 -20.85 15.18
N ILE A 161 -2.15 -21.56 14.21
CA ILE A 161 -1.96 -23.00 14.01
C ILE A 161 -0.50 -23.31 13.63
N LEU A 162 0.18 -22.41 12.92
CA LEU A 162 1.60 -22.59 12.55
C LEU A 162 2.50 -22.60 13.78
N PHE A 163 2.20 -21.78 14.79
CA PHE A 163 3.01 -21.62 16.00
C PHE A 163 2.51 -22.42 17.21
N ARG A 164 1.53 -23.31 17.03
CA ARG A 164 0.99 -24.14 18.11
C ARG A 164 2.06 -24.98 18.82
N SER A 165 1.91 -25.13 20.14
CA SER A 165 2.77 -25.99 20.96
C SER A 165 2.72 -27.45 20.53
N THR A 166 3.77 -28.21 20.85
CA THR A 166 3.73 -29.67 20.70
C THR A 166 2.80 -30.30 21.73
N THR A 167 2.24 -31.45 21.42
CA THR A 167 1.38 -32.20 22.32
C THR A 167 1.94 -33.61 22.58
N PRO A 168 1.94 -34.06 23.85
CA PRO A 168 2.33 -35.42 24.19
C PRO A 168 1.41 -36.46 23.53
N ALA A 169 1.91 -37.68 23.30
CA ALA A 169 1.18 -38.73 22.57
C ALA A 169 -0.23 -39.01 23.12
N LYS A 170 -0.41 -38.94 24.46
CA LYS A 170 -1.70 -39.19 25.11
C LYS A 170 -2.76 -38.12 24.82
N GLU A 171 -2.34 -36.89 24.52
CA GLU A 171 -3.22 -35.73 24.28
C GLU A 171 -3.34 -35.41 22.77
N SER A 172 -2.51 -36.04 21.94
CA SER A 172 -2.45 -35.78 20.50
C SER A 172 -3.78 -36.02 19.79
N HIS A 173 -4.53 -37.06 20.20
CA HIS A 173 -5.81 -37.39 19.57
C HIS A 173 -6.89 -36.35 19.88
N GLU A 174 -6.99 -35.90 21.13
CA GLU A 174 -7.94 -34.86 21.53
C GLU A 174 -7.59 -33.50 20.91
N THR A 175 -6.29 -33.19 20.84
CA THR A 175 -5.80 -31.96 20.20
C THR A 175 -6.11 -31.96 18.70
N MET A 176 -5.87 -33.07 17.99
CA MET A 176 -6.21 -33.17 16.56
C MET A 176 -7.72 -33.07 16.32
N LYS A 177 -8.53 -33.62 17.22
CA LYS A 177 -10.00 -33.50 17.16
C LYS A 177 -10.44 -32.04 17.36
N SER A 178 -9.94 -31.38 18.41
CA SER A 178 -10.22 -29.96 18.67
C SER A 178 -9.83 -29.06 17.49
N LEU A 179 -8.67 -29.30 16.87
CA LEU A 179 -8.21 -28.56 15.69
C LEU A 179 -9.10 -28.80 14.46
N ALA A 180 -9.56 -30.04 14.26
CA ALA A 180 -10.48 -30.36 13.17
C ALA A 180 -11.83 -29.66 13.36
N ASP A 181 -12.35 -29.66 14.59
CA ASP A 181 -13.60 -28.98 14.95
C ASP A 181 -13.47 -27.45 14.79
N GLN A 182 -12.35 -26.86 15.23
CA GLN A 182 -12.08 -25.43 15.06
C GLN A 182 -11.92 -25.05 13.58
N ARG A 183 -11.23 -25.88 12.78
CA ARG A 183 -11.11 -25.65 11.33
C ARG A 183 -12.47 -25.70 10.63
N ALA A 184 -13.34 -26.63 11.02
CA ALA A 184 -14.70 -26.73 10.47
C ALA A 184 -15.55 -25.50 10.83
N LYS A 185 -15.45 -25.02 12.08
CA LYS A 185 -16.13 -23.80 12.54
C LYS A 185 -15.66 -22.57 11.77
N ASN A 186 -14.35 -22.41 11.60
CA ASN A 186 -13.75 -21.27 10.90
C ASN A 186 -14.11 -21.26 9.42
N MET A 187 -14.10 -22.43 8.77
CA MET A 187 -14.50 -22.55 7.37
C MET A 187 -15.98 -22.19 7.16
N LYS A 188 -16.85 -22.50 8.13
CA LYS A 188 -18.26 -22.11 8.09
C LYS A 188 -18.43 -20.59 8.16
N VAL A 189 -17.69 -19.92 9.05
CA VAL A 189 -17.69 -18.44 9.16
C VAL A 189 -17.19 -17.79 7.87
N ILE A 190 -16.11 -18.32 7.28
CA ILE A 190 -15.57 -17.85 6.00
C ILE A 190 -16.60 -18.05 4.89
N GLN A 191 -17.23 -19.22 4.83
CA GLN A 191 -18.27 -19.52 3.85
C GLN A 191 -19.45 -18.54 3.93
N ASP A 192 -19.94 -18.25 5.13
CA ASP A 192 -21.08 -17.36 5.35
C ASP A 192 -20.71 -15.89 5.05
N LYS A 193 -19.53 -15.42 5.46
CA LYS A 193 -19.08 -14.04 5.21
C LYS A 193 -18.71 -13.78 3.75
N MET A 194 -18.10 -14.75 3.07
CA MET A 194 -17.70 -14.63 1.66
C MET A 194 -18.77 -15.14 0.68
N GLN A 195 -19.94 -15.55 1.18
CA GLN A 195 -21.07 -16.05 0.38
C GLN A 195 -20.70 -17.21 -0.57
N LEU A 196 -19.78 -18.08 -0.14
CA LEU A 196 -19.26 -19.16 -0.98
C LEU A 196 -20.27 -20.31 -1.09
N ASN A 197 -20.42 -20.87 -2.29
CA ASN A 197 -21.21 -22.09 -2.46
C ASN A 197 -20.46 -23.32 -1.90
N GLN A 198 -21.16 -24.45 -1.70
CA GLN A 198 -20.55 -25.65 -1.08
C GLN A 198 -19.34 -26.21 -1.86
N LYS A 199 -19.29 -26.01 -3.18
CA LYS A 199 -18.16 -26.46 -4.01
C LYS A 199 -16.95 -25.52 -3.88
N GLU A 200 -17.19 -24.22 -3.82
CA GLU A 200 -16.19 -23.19 -3.60
C GLU A 200 -15.59 -23.28 -2.19
N ALA A 201 -16.42 -23.42 -1.15
CA ALA A 201 -15.97 -23.57 0.22
C ALA A 201 -15.04 -24.78 0.42
N LYS A 202 -15.30 -25.89 -0.28
CA LYS A 202 -14.43 -27.09 -0.26
C LYS A 202 -13.07 -26.88 -0.96
N ARG A 203 -12.99 -25.94 -1.91
CA ARG A 203 -11.77 -25.65 -2.68
C ARG A 203 -11.05 -24.38 -2.18
N PHE A 204 -11.65 -23.65 -1.26
CA PHE A 204 -11.10 -22.43 -0.72
C PHE A 204 -9.85 -22.73 0.11
N ASN A 205 -8.71 -22.21 -0.35
CA ASN A 205 -7.49 -22.18 0.44
C ASN A 205 -7.34 -20.77 1.04
N PRO A 206 -7.37 -20.63 2.37
CA PRO A 206 -7.24 -19.34 3.01
C PRO A 206 -5.81 -18.78 2.97
N VAL A 207 -4.82 -19.57 2.54
CA VAL A 207 -3.43 -19.13 2.33
C VAL A 207 -3.15 -19.09 0.84
N ASP A 208 -2.81 -17.92 0.33
CA ASP A 208 -2.45 -17.67 -1.06
C ASP A 208 -1.02 -18.08 -1.39
N ALA A 209 -0.09 -17.76 -0.49
CA ALA A 209 1.32 -18.07 -0.67
C ALA A 209 1.98 -18.35 0.68
N PHE A 210 2.84 -19.37 0.68
CA PHE A 210 3.81 -19.59 1.74
C PHE A 210 5.20 -19.19 1.23
N PRO A 211 5.96 -18.37 1.95
CA PRO A 211 7.35 -18.07 1.63
C PRO A 211 8.18 -19.36 1.74
N GLY A 212 9.20 -19.51 0.88
CA GLY A 212 10.00 -20.74 0.83
C GLY A 212 10.58 -21.13 2.19
N ASP A 213 11.02 -20.13 2.96
CA ASP A 213 11.57 -20.32 4.30
C ASP A 213 10.53 -20.80 5.31
N ILE A 214 9.27 -20.33 5.25
CA ILE A 214 8.23 -20.83 6.17
C ILE A 214 7.83 -22.26 5.83
N VAL A 215 7.96 -22.70 4.57
CA VAL A 215 7.71 -24.10 4.20
C VAL A 215 8.75 -25.00 4.83
N ILE A 216 10.03 -24.62 4.76
CA ILE A 216 11.13 -25.33 5.43
C ILE A 216 10.91 -25.30 6.95
N PHE A 217 10.64 -24.13 7.50
CA PHE A 217 10.37 -23.92 8.92
C PHE A 217 9.19 -24.79 9.41
N SER A 218 8.08 -24.81 8.67
CA SER A 218 6.90 -25.61 8.98
C SER A 218 7.17 -27.12 8.89
N ARG A 219 7.96 -27.56 7.90
CA ARG A 219 8.41 -28.97 7.81
C ARG A 219 9.27 -29.35 9.01
N VAL A 220 10.21 -28.51 9.41
CA VAL A 220 11.06 -28.72 10.60
C VAL A 220 10.20 -28.76 11.86
N LEU A 221 9.28 -27.81 12.04
CA LEU A 221 8.35 -27.81 13.18
C LEU A 221 7.49 -29.08 13.23
N ASN A 222 7.01 -29.57 12.08
CA ASN A 222 6.20 -30.79 12.04
C ASN A 222 7.02 -32.05 12.38
N LEU A 223 8.28 -32.12 11.94
CA LEU A 223 9.19 -33.19 12.36
C LEU A 223 9.47 -33.14 13.87
N LEU A 224 9.78 -31.96 14.40
CA LEU A 224 10.00 -31.75 15.83
C LEU A 224 8.75 -32.06 16.66
N ARG A 225 7.55 -31.74 16.15
CA ARG A 225 6.27 -32.12 16.78
C ARG A 225 6.11 -33.64 16.87
N GLY A 226 6.38 -34.35 15.78
CA GLY A 226 6.34 -35.82 15.75
C GLY A 226 7.32 -36.46 16.74
N LEU A 227 8.54 -35.94 16.78
CA LEU A 227 9.57 -36.36 17.73
C LEU A 227 9.13 -36.07 19.19
N SER A 228 8.63 -34.87 19.45
CA SER A 228 8.17 -34.46 20.79
C SER A 228 6.98 -35.29 21.27
N SER A 229 6.06 -35.65 20.37
CA SER A 229 4.95 -36.55 20.68
C SER A 229 5.46 -37.95 21.05
N THR A 230 6.44 -38.47 20.31
CA THR A 230 7.08 -39.78 20.56
C THR A 230 7.87 -39.80 21.88
N MET A 231 8.54 -38.69 22.20
CA MET A 231 9.29 -38.51 23.44
C MET A 231 8.42 -38.08 24.64
N ASN A 232 7.13 -37.84 24.42
CA ASN A 232 6.19 -37.37 25.43
C ASN A 232 6.59 -36.03 26.08
N VAL A 233 7.11 -35.10 25.27
CA VAL A 233 7.59 -33.76 25.70
C VAL A 233 6.71 -32.67 25.10
N ARG A 234 6.44 -31.63 25.90
CA ARG A 234 5.75 -30.42 25.47
C ARG A 234 6.77 -29.30 25.24
N ILE A 235 6.77 -28.74 24.04
CA ILE A 235 7.61 -27.63 23.62
C ILE A 235 6.71 -26.50 23.17
N VAL A 236 6.89 -25.32 23.76
CA VAL A 236 6.19 -24.09 23.41
C VAL A 236 7.11 -23.28 22.50
N TYR A 237 6.90 -23.32 21.19
CA TYR A 237 7.79 -22.68 20.22
C TYR A 237 7.90 -21.17 20.41
N GLN A 238 6.82 -20.52 20.86
CA GLN A 238 6.83 -19.09 21.17
C GLN A 238 7.80 -18.75 22.31
N GLU A 239 7.98 -19.63 23.30
CA GLU A 239 8.95 -19.41 24.38
C GLU A 239 10.39 -19.55 23.90
N ILE A 240 10.64 -20.43 22.93
CA ILE A 240 11.95 -20.58 22.29
C ILE A 240 12.28 -19.34 21.44
N MET A 241 11.28 -18.79 20.75
CA MET A 241 11.44 -17.59 19.93
C MET A 241 11.51 -16.31 20.74
N ARG A 242 10.89 -16.27 21.93
CA ARG A 242 10.81 -15.11 22.81
C ARG A 242 12.15 -14.40 23.02
N PRO A 243 13.26 -15.04 23.44
CA PRO A 243 14.52 -14.34 23.66
C PRO A 243 15.09 -13.70 22.38
N PHE A 244 14.85 -14.30 21.21
CA PHE A 244 15.25 -13.71 19.92
C PHE A 244 14.37 -12.51 19.56
N ALA A 245 13.05 -12.62 19.75
CA ALA A 245 12.12 -11.52 19.57
C ALA A 245 12.41 -10.36 20.54
N GLU A 246 12.71 -10.66 21.81
CA GLU A 246 13.15 -9.70 22.81
C GLU A 246 14.47 -9.03 22.39
N SER A 247 15.44 -9.79 21.89
CA SER A 247 16.69 -9.23 21.32
C SER A 247 16.42 -8.30 20.13
N VAL A 248 15.46 -8.61 19.26
CA VAL A 248 15.04 -7.73 18.15
C VAL A 248 14.44 -6.44 18.71
N LEU A 249 13.50 -6.56 19.64
CA LEU A 249 12.74 -5.45 20.22
C LEU A 249 13.60 -4.55 21.11
N GLN A 250 14.60 -5.12 21.79
CA GLN A 250 15.61 -4.40 22.56
C GLN A 250 16.67 -3.73 21.67
N GLY A 251 16.59 -3.90 20.34
CA GLY A 251 17.52 -3.29 19.39
C GLY A 251 18.91 -3.94 19.36
N ASN A 252 19.02 -5.18 19.84
CA ASN A 252 20.25 -5.98 19.83
C ASN A 252 20.45 -6.76 18.51
N ILE A 253 19.56 -6.59 17.52
CA ILE A 253 19.85 -6.96 16.13
C ILE A 253 20.68 -5.86 15.48
N SER A 254 21.71 -6.26 14.72
CA SER A 254 22.59 -5.39 13.94
C SER A 254 21.82 -4.21 13.34
N ARG A 255 22.22 -2.99 13.74
CA ARG A 255 21.63 -1.73 13.27
C ARG A 255 22.04 -1.52 11.82
N GLY A 256 21.37 -2.20 10.89
CA GLY A 256 21.83 -2.24 9.50
C GLY A 256 23.21 -2.90 9.37
N PRO A 257 23.80 -2.89 8.17
CA PRO A 257 25.16 -3.38 8.01
C PRO A 257 26.14 -2.46 8.75
N MET A 258 27.10 -3.06 9.45
CA MET A 258 28.33 -2.41 9.93
C MET A 258 29.03 -1.72 8.75
N GLU A 259 29.85 -0.67 8.99
CA GLU A 259 30.66 0.02 7.95
C GLU A 259 30.99 -0.88 6.76
N ASN A 260 30.31 -0.67 5.63
CA ASN A 260 30.38 -1.58 4.48
C ASN A 260 30.69 -0.77 3.23
N ASP A 261 31.87 -0.96 2.66
CA ASP A 261 32.29 -0.35 1.40
C ASP A 261 31.40 -0.80 0.21
N HIS A 262 30.56 -1.82 0.40
CA HIS A 262 29.57 -2.33 -0.56
C HIS A 262 28.16 -1.72 -0.43
N TRP A 263 28.03 -0.54 0.19
CA TRP A 263 26.75 0.16 0.33
C TRP A 263 26.12 0.54 -1.02
N VAL A 264 26.95 0.85 -2.00
CA VAL A 264 26.55 1.28 -3.35
C VAL A 264 26.56 0.07 -4.29
N TYR A 265 25.56 0.01 -5.17
CA TYR A 265 25.48 -1.02 -6.19
C TYR A 265 26.68 -0.92 -7.16
N ASP A 266 27.33 -2.05 -7.42
CA ASP A 266 28.58 -2.12 -8.16
C ASP A 266 28.37 -1.97 -9.68
N THR A 267 28.38 -0.74 -10.16
CA THR A 267 28.37 -0.38 -11.58
C THR A 267 29.43 0.69 -11.89
N PRO A 268 29.91 0.80 -13.13
CA PRO A 268 30.74 1.93 -13.54
C PRO A 268 29.96 3.25 -13.37
N ALA A 269 30.62 4.30 -12.85
CA ALA A 269 30.02 5.63 -12.80
C ALA A 269 29.93 6.22 -14.21
N HIS A 270 28.80 6.84 -14.53
CA HIS A 270 28.54 7.54 -15.80
C HIS A 270 29.28 8.87 -15.89
N SER A 271 29.62 9.48 -14.75
CA SER A 271 30.28 10.78 -14.70
C SER A 271 31.09 10.98 -13.42
N ASN A 272 31.91 12.05 -13.41
CA ASN A 272 32.65 12.46 -12.20
C ASN A 272 31.70 12.89 -11.07
N VAL A 273 30.57 13.55 -11.39
CA VAL A 273 29.58 13.94 -10.38
C VAL A 273 28.95 12.71 -9.74
N GLU A 274 28.68 11.65 -10.50
CA GLU A 274 28.21 10.38 -9.94
C GLU A 274 29.24 9.74 -9.00
N ALA A 275 30.51 9.70 -9.41
CA ALA A 275 31.58 9.11 -8.60
C ALA A 275 31.68 9.79 -7.22
N LYS A 276 31.60 11.12 -7.19
CA LYS A 276 31.59 11.88 -5.93
C LYS A 276 30.26 11.72 -5.17
N LEU A 277 29.12 11.71 -5.86
CA LEU A 277 27.82 11.48 -5.23
C LEU A 277 27.79 10.13 -4.50
N ARG A 278 28.35 9.08 -5.09
CA ARG A 278 28.44 7.76 -4.45
C ARG A 278 29.18 7.83 -3.11
N GLN A 279 30.23 8.64 -2.98
CA GLN A 279 30.92 8.87 -1.71
C GLN A 279 29.99 9.53 -0.67
N LEU A 280 29.23 10.55 -1.09
CA LEU A 280 28.21 11.17 -0.23
C LEU A 280 27.13 10.16 0.19
N LEU A 281 26.68 9.28 -0.70
CA LEU A 281 25.69 8.24 -0.35
C LEU A 281 26.24 7.25 0.67
N VAL A 282 27.51 6.85 0.58
CA VAL A 282 28.18 6.02 1.59
C VAL A 282 28.21 6.73 2.94
N GLU A 283 28.58 8.02 2.97
CA GLU A 283 28.60 8.82 4.19
C GLU A 283 27.20 8.92 4.84
N LEU A 284 26.18 9.24 4.04
CA LEU A 284 24.79 9.31 4.51
C LEU A 284 24.29 7.95 5.02
N GLY A 285 24.70 6.85 4.39
CA GLY A 285 24.40 5.48 4.80
C GLY A 285 25.04 5.13 6.15
N ASN A 286 26.35 5.36 6.28
CA ASN A 286 27.11 5.11 7.51
C ASN A 286 26.58 5.94 8.69
N ASN A 287 26.09 7.15 8.42
CA ASN A 287 25.46 8.03 9.41
C ASN A 287 23.97 7.71 9.66
N ASN A 288 23.45 6.59 9.12
CA ASN A 288 22.06 6.16 9.22
C ASN A 288 21.05 7.25 8.81
N LYS A 289 21.41 8.11 7.84
CA LYS A 289 20.53 9.15 7.30
C LYS A 289 19.68 8.63 6.15
N ILE A 290 20.17 7.63 5.43
CA ILE A 290 19.42 6.90 4.39
C ILE A 290 19.39 5.40 4.73
N LEU A 291 18.39 4.68 4.22
CA LEU A 291 18.26 3.22 4.37
C LEU A 291 18.46 2.51 3.03
N GLY A 292 17.70 2.94 2.03
CA GLY A 292 17.80 2.56 0.63
C GLY A 292 17.45 3.76 -0.22
N VAL A 293 18.22 3.99 -1.29
CA VAL A 293 18.10 5.15 -2.16
C VAL A 293 18.46 4.79 -3.60
N GLN A 294 17.80 5.41 -4.56
CA GLN A 294 18.27 5.52 -5.93
C GLN A 294 18.35 7.00 -6.32
N VAL A 295 19.35 7.33 -7.13
CA VAL A 295 19.49 8.65 -7.73
C VAL A 295 19.75 8.47 -9.21
N CYS A 296 18.92 9.10 -10.04
CA CYS A 296 19.12 9.17 -11.47
C CYS A 296 19.03 10.62 -11.94
N ALA A 297 19.94 11.03 -12.81
CA ALA A 297 19.92 12.36 -13.41
C ALA A 297 20.26 12.32 -14.89
N TYR A 298 19.55 13.15 -15.64
CA TYR A 298 19.78 13.41 -17.06
C TYR A 298 20.28 14.82 -17.23
N LYS A 299 21.27 15.03 -18.10
CA LYS A 299 21.69 16.34 -18.55
C LYS A 299 21.80 16.33 -20.06
N ASP A 300 21.17 17.30 -20.71
CA ASP A 300 21.14 17.44 -22.16
C ASP A 300 20.56 16.21 -22.90
N GLY A 301 19.69 15.44 -22.23
CA GLY A 301 19.12 14.19 -22.76
C GLY A 301 19.94 12.93 -22.45
N GLU A 302 21.15 13.07 -21.91
CA GLU A 302 22.06 11.96 -21.59
C GLU A 302 22.04 11.62 -20.10
N VAL A 303 22.17 10.33 -19.78
CA VAL A 303 22.25 9.84 -18.40
C VAL A 303 23.62 10.19 -17.83
N ILE A 304 23.65 11.01 -16.77
CA ILE A 304 24.89 11.41 -16.09
C ILE A 304 25.04 10.78 -14.70
N ILE A 305 23.95 10.32 -14.09
CA ILE A 305 23.93 9.65 -12.79
C ILE A 305 22.92 8.51 -12.88
N ASP A 306 23.33 7.33 -12.47
CA ASP A 306 22.48 6.15 -12.35
C ASP A 306 23.01 5.22 -11.26
N THR A 307 22.65 5.53 -10.01
CA THR A 307 23.18 4.85 -8.84
C THR A 307 22.08 4.38 -7.89
N ALA A 308 22.33 3.25 -7.25
CA ALA A 308 21.50 2.67 -6.19
C ALA A 308 22.37 2.36 -4.98
N ALA A 309 21.83 2.52 -3.77
CA ALA A 309 22.55 2.22 -2.55
C ALA A 309 21.61 1.78 -1.41
N GLY A 310 22.13 0.99 -0.48
CA GLY A 310 21.43 0.54 0.72
C GLY A 310 20.55 -0.69 0.49
N VAL A 311 19.50 -0.84 1.30
CA VAL A 311 18.64 -2.04 1.35
C VAL A 311 17.16 -1.73 1.14
N LEU A 312 16.38 -2.73 0.71
CA LEU A 312 14.95 -2.59 0.39
C LEU A 312 14.08 -2.27 1.62
N GLY A 313 14.52 -2.59 2.83
CA GLY A 313 13.79 -2.20 4.04
C GLY A 313 14.56 -2.48 5.33
N ARG A 314 14.06 -1.98 6.46
CA ARG A 314 14.72 -2.16 7.76
C ARG A 314 14.87 -3.62 8.16
N TYR A 315 13.90 -4.45 7.76
CA TYR A 315 13.88 -5.89 8.01
C TYR A 315 14.08 -6.71 6.72
N ASP A 316 14.34 -6.03 5.60
CA ASP A 316 14.61 -6.66 4.30
C ASP A 316 16.04 -6.31 3.88
N PRO A 317 17.01 -7.21 4.13
CA PRO A 317 18.43 -6.95 3.91
C PRO A 317 18.83 -7.02 2.44
N ARG A 318 17.89 -7.28 1.52
CA ARG A 318 18.19 -7.33 0.08
C ARG A 318 18.66 -5.96 -0.40
N PRO A 319 19.72 -5.90 -1.23
CA PRO A 319 20.26 -4.63 -1.70
C PRO A 319 19.27 -3.91 -2.62
N VAL A 320 19.27 -2.59 -2.57
CA VAL A 320 18.59 -1.76 -3.56
C VAL A 320 19.29 -1.96 -4.91
N GLN A 321 18.51 -2.33 -5.90
CA GLN A 321 18.92 -2.43 -7.30
C GLN A 321 18.46 -1.19 -8.07
N PRO A 322 19.07 -0.83 -9.21
CA PRO A 322 18.62 0.31 -10.02
C PRO A 322 17.16 0.26 -10.52
N ASP A 323 16.54 -0.93 -10.53
CA ASP A 323 15.15 -1.22 -10.92
C ASP A 323 14.24 -1.57 -9.74
N SER A 324 14.73 -1.37 -8.50
CA SER A 324 13.91 -1.43 -7.29
C SER A 324 12.85 -0.33 -7.31
N LEU A 325 11.69 -0.63 -6.74
CA LEU A 325 10.51 0.23 -6.81
C LEU A 325 10.22 0.85 -5.46
N PHE A 326 10.22 2.17 -5.41
CA PHE A 326 9.98 2.93 -4.19
C PHE A 326 8.61 3.59 -4.22
N PRO A 327 7.88 3.64 -3.08
CA PRO A 327 6.72 4.50 -2.96
C PRO A 327 7.18 5.98 -3.04
N VAL A 328 6.63 6.75 -3.97
CA VAL A 328 7.08 8.14 -4.22
C VAL A 328 6.14 9.22 -3.68
N PHE A 329 5.02 8.84 -3.05
CA PHE A 329 4.05 9.79 -2.50
C PHE A 329 3.62 10.83 -3.55
N SER A 330 3.56 12.11 -3.16
CA SER A 330 3.01 13.16 -4.00
C SER A 330 3.76 13.35 -5.32
N ALA A 331 4.97 12.83 -5.50
CA ALA A 331 5.62 12.83 -6.81
C ALA A 331 4.75 12.16 -7.90
N THR A 332 3.82 11.26 -7.52
CA THR A 332 2.80 10.69 -8.41
C THR A 332 1.89 11.75 -9.06
N LYS A 333 1.64 12.90 -8.40
CA LYS A 333 0.77 13.95 -8.95
C LYS A 333 1.32 14.56 -10.23
N GLY A 334 2.65 14.71 -10.33
CA GLY A 334 3.28 15.19 -11.56
C GLY A 334 2.96 14.28 -12.76
N ILE A 335 2.90 12.97 -12.52
CA ILE A 335 2.54 11.99 -13.55
C ILE A 335 1.07 12.13 -13.94
N THR A 336 0.18 12.18 -12.95
CA THR A 336 -1.26 12.35 -13.16
C THR A 336 -1.59 13.67 -13.87
N ALA A 337 -0.90 14.76 -13.51
CA ALA A 337 -1.01 16.04 -14.18
C ALA A 337 -0.54 15.96 -15.64
N GLY A 338 0.60 15.30 -15.89
CA GLY A 338 1.08 15.05 -17.24
C GLY A 338 0.06 14.30 -18.09
N MET A 339 -0.69 13.34 -17.54
CA MET A 339 -1.73 12.62 -18.28
C MET A 339 -2.89 13.53 -18.70
N LEU A 340 -3.29 14.48 -17.85
CA LEU A 340 -4.29 15.50 -18.22
C LEU A 340 -3.77 16.40 -19.34
N HIS A 341 -2.52 16.86 -19.25
CA HIS A 341 -1.90 17.63 -20.32
C HIS A 341 -1.76 16.83 -21.62
N TRP A 342 -1.54 15.51 -21.54
CA TRP A 342 -1.49 14.65 -22.71
C TRP A 342 -2.85 14.59 -23.39
N LEU A 343 -3.94 14.46 -22.63
CA LEU A 343 -5.31 14.54 -23.16
C LEU A 343 -5.62 15.92 -23.75
N VAL A 344 -5.07 17.01 -23.19
CA VAL A 344 -5.21 18.35 -23.77
C VAL A 344 -4.47 18.45 -25.11
N ASP A 345 -3.25 17.93 -25.17
CA ASP A 345 -2.41 17.93 -26.37
C ASP A 345 -3.00 17.09 -27.52
N THR A 346 -3.65 15.97 -27.19
CA THR A 346 -4.37 15.13 -28.17
C THR A 346 -5.76 15.67 -28.53
N GLY A 347 -6.19 16.79 -27.95
CA GLY A 347 -7.47 17.43 -28.22
C GLY A 347 -8.69 16.74 -27.58
N ASN A 348 -8.47 15.87 -26.59
CA ASN A 348 -9.52 15.17 -25.84
C ASN A 348 -9.99 15.91 -24.59
N LEU A 349 -9.32 17.00 -24.20
CA LEU A 349 -9.63 17.77 -23.01
C LEU A 349 -9.29 19.25 -23.22
N ASN A 350 -10.01 20.16 -22.56
CA ASN A 350 -9.65 21.58 -22.50
C ASN A 350 -9.46 22.02 -21.03
N LEU A 351 -8.40 22.79 -20.76
CA LEU A 351 -8.07 23.29 -19.44
C LEU A 351 -9.14 24.24 -18.87
N GLU A 352 -9.82 25.01 -19.74
CA GLU A 352 -10.88 25.94 -19.35
C GLU A 352 -12.27 25.30 -19.29
N GLU A 353 -12.38 24.02 -19.66
CA GLU A 353 -13.64 23.29 -19.61
C GLU A 353 -14.09 23.08 -18.17
N ASP A 354 -15.39 23.22 -17.94
CA ASP A 354 -15.99 22.92 -16.64
C ASP A 354 -15.96 21.41 -16.42
N VAL A 355 -15.46 20.97 -15.27
CA VAL A 355 -15.37 19.54 -14.92
C VAL A 355 -16.74 18.87 -14.98
N ALA A 356 -17.81 19.62 -14.67
CA ALA A 356 -19.19 19.14 -14.76
C ALA A 356 -19.63 18.75 -16.18
N ASN A 357 -19.03 19.30 -17.24
CA ASN A 357 -19.35 18.91 -18.62
C ASN A 357 -18.71 17.56 -18.98
N ILE A 358 -17.56 17.26 -18.39
CA ILE A 358 -16.80 16.02 -18.60
C ILE A 358 -17.37 14.91 -17.70
N TRP A 359 -17.63 15.24 -16.44
CA TRP A 359 -18.11 14.38 -15.37
C TRP A 359 -19.37 15.00 -14.73
N PRO A 360 -20.58 14.71 -15.27
CA PRO A 360 -21.83 15.35 -14.83
C PRO A 360 -22.14 15.23 -13.34
N GLU A 361 -21.86 14.06 -12.74
CA GLU A 361 -22.10 13.80 -11.32
C GLU A 361 -21.27 14.73 -10.42
N PHE A 362 -20.08 15.12 -10.87
CA PHE A 362 -19.22 16.08 -10.18
C PHE A 362 -19.86 17.47 -10.07
N GLY A 363 -20.72 17.87 -11.01
CA GLY A 363 -21.35 19.19 -11.00
C GLY A 363 -22.23 19.48 -9.77
N SER A 364 -22.62 18.44 -9.03
CA SER A 364 -23.47 18.54 -7.84
C SER A 364 -22.90 19.48 -6.76
N PHE A 365 -23.74 19.95 -5.83
CA PHE A 365 -23.31 20.69 -4.63
C PHE A 365 -22.41 21.93 -4.92
N GLY A 366 -22.81 22.75 -5.89
CA GLY A 366 -22.14 24.04 -6.17
C GLY A 366 -20.84 23.94 -6.97
N LYS A 367 -20.53 22.78 -7.56
CA LYS A 367 -19.26 22.53 -8.28
C LYS A 367 -19.31 22.80 -9.78
N HIS A 368 -20.42 23.32 -10.32
CA HIS A 368 -20.62 23.57 -11.75
C HIS A 368 -19.57 24.48 -12.40
N ASN A 369 -18.98 25.41 -11.64
CA ASN A 369 -18.01 26.39 -12.16
C ASN A 369 -16.54 25.96 -11.94
N ILE A 370 -16.29 24.75 -11.45
CA ILE A 370 -14.93 24.24 -11.29
C ILE A 370 -14.40 23.83 -12.65
N LYS A 371 -13.32 24.48 -13.09
CA LYS A 371 -12.61 24.18 -14.34
C LYS A 371 -11.48 23.18 -14.13
N VAL A 372 -11.05 22.52 -15.20
CA VAL A 372 -9.92 21.58 -15.15
C VAL A 372 -8.65 22.25 -14.58
N HIS A 373 -8.34 23.48 -14.99
CA HIS A 373 -7.18 24.21 -14.46
C HIS A 373 -7.28 24.51 -12.97
N HIS A 374 -8.49 24.74 -12.41
CA HIS A 374 -8.68 24.93 -10.96
C HIS A 374 -8.28 23.68 -10.16
N VAL A 375 -8.45 22.49 -10.73
CA VAL A 375 -8.01 21.24 -10.09
C VAL A 375 -6.49 21.13 -10.14
N LEU A 376 -5.91 21.34 -11.33
CA LEU A 376 -4.46 21.22 -11.59
C LEU A 376 -3.63 22.21 -10.76
N ASN A 377 -4.12 23.44 -10.58
CA ASN A 377 -3.40 24.47 -9.84
C ASN A 377 -3.76 24.53 -8.34
N HIS A 378 -4.52 23.55 -7.84
CA HIS A 378 -4.98 23.49 -6.44
C HIS A 378 -5.89 24.64 -5.99
N THR A 379 -6.70 25.22 -6.87
CA THR A 379 -7.70 26.25 -6.53
C THR A 379 -9.14 25.77 -6.66
N SER A 380 -9.42 24.47 -6.58
CA SER A 380 -10.77 23.93 -6.72
C SER A 380 -11.66 24.10 -5.49
N GLY A 381 -11.07 24.37 -4.32
CA GLY A 381 -11.76 24.38 -3.03
C GLY A 381 -12.04 22.99 -2.44
N LEU A 382 -11.54 21.91 -3.07
CA LEU A 382 -11.82 20.50 -2.69
C LEU A 382 -10.66 19.82 -1.96
N HIS A 383 -9.84 20.59 -1.26
CA HIS A 383 -8.65 20.09 -0.58
C HIS A 383 -8.99 19.15 0.60
N ASN A 384 -10.19 19.29 1.17
CA ASN A 384 -10.74 18.45 2.25
C ASN A 384 -11.92 17.56 1.83
N ALA A 385 -12.22 17.41 0.54
CA ALA A 385 -13.39 16.68 0.02
C ALA A 385 -13.49 15.20 0.43
N ALA A 386 -12.47 14.64 1.07
CA ALA A 386 -12.44 13.27 1.58
C ALA A 386 -11.80 13.19 2.98
N ALA A 387 -12.06 14.19 3.82
CA ALA A 387 -11.52 14.28 5.17
C ALA A 387 -11.94 13.12 6.10
N ASP A 388 -13.14 12.58 5.88
CA ASP A 388 -13.73 11.44 6.59
C ASP A 388 -12.98 10.12 6.35
N LEU A 389 -12.18 10.02 5.28
CA LEU A 389 -11.33 8.84 5.02
C LEU A 389 -10.30 8.60 6.14
N ILE A 390 -10.02 9.58 6.99
CA ILE A 390 -9.17 9.42 8.18
C ILE A 390 -9.81 8.44 9.17
N GLU A 391 -11.14 8.38 9.26
CA GLU A 391 -11.86 7.49 10.17
C GLU A 391 -11.76 6.02 9.73
N ASN A 392 -11.70 5.77 8.41
CA ASN A 392 -11.44 4.45 7.85
C ASN A 392 -10.41 4.52 6.70
N PRO A 393 -9.11 4.47 7.04
CA PRO A 393 -8.03 4.65 6.06
C PRO A 393 -7.99 3.58 4.95
N LEU A 394 -8.66 2.44 5.10
CA LEU A 394 -8.69 1.41 4.07
C LEU A 394 -9.56 1.81 2.86
N LEU A 395 -10.51 2.72 3.05
CA LEU A 395 -11.40 3.21 1.99
C LEU A 395 -10.64 3.98 0.89
N ILE A 396 -9.43 4.45 1.15
CA ILE A 396 -8.58 5.06 0.11
C ILE A 396 -8.27 4.10 -1.05
N SER A 397 -8.45 2.79 -0.82
CA SER A 397 -8.21 1.74 -1.82
C SER A 397 -9.41 1.48 -2.73
N ASP A 398 -10.59 2.00 -2.38
CA ASP A 398 -11.82 1.87 -3.17
C ASP A 398 -11.96 3.07 -4.12
N TRP A 399 -11.68 2.82 -5.39
CA TRP A 399 -11.68 3.83 -6.44
C TRP A 399 -13.05 4.51 -6.59
N GLU A 400 -14.11 3.72 -6.74
CA GLU A 400 -15.47 4.22 -7.02
C GLU A 400 -16.02 4.98 -5.81
N GLU A 401 -15.79 4.46 -4.61
CA GLU A 401 -16.19 5.14 -3.38
C GLU A 401 -15.46 6.49 -3.22
N CYS A 402 -14.17 6.56 -3.53
CA CYS A 402 -13.43 7.82 -3.47
C CYS A 402 -13.90 8.84 -4.52
N LEU A 403 -14.21 8.40 -5.75
CA LEU A 403 -14.82 9.25 -6.77
C LEU A 403 -16.18 9.78 -6.32
N ASN A 404 -17.02 8.92 -5.73
CA ASN A 404 -18.32 9.30 -5.20
C ASN A 404 -18.21 10.34 -4.09
N ARG A 405 -17.28 10.16 -3.13
CA ARG A 405 -17.04 11.15 -2.06
C ARG A 405 -16.67 12.51 -2.62
N VAL A 406 -15.75 12.54 -3.58
CA VAL A 406 -15.35 13.79 -4.26
C VAL A 406 -16.54 14.44 -4.98
N ALA A 407 -17.34 13.66 -5.70
CA ALA A 407 -18.52 14.16 -6.41
C ALA A 407 -19.62 14.70 -5.46
N LEU A 408 -19.73 14.16 -4.25
CA LEU A 408 -20.73 14.56 -3.25
C LEU A 408 -20.24 15.68 -2.31
N SER A 409 -18.98 16.08 -2.39
CA SER A 409 -18.40 17.13 -1.54
C SER A 409 -18.78 18.55 -1.98
N GLU A 410 -18.72 19.51 -1.05
CA GLU A 410 -18.86 20.95 -1.30
C GLU A 410 -17.48 21.63 -1.30
N PRO A 411 -17.22 22.61 -2.19
CA PRO A 411 -15.99 23.38 -2.16
C PRO A 411 -15.98 24.30 -0.93
N GLU A 412 -14.92 24.20 -0.11
CA GLU A 412 -14.78 25.03 1.10
C GLU A 412 -14.41 26.49 0.79
N THR A 413 -13.78 26.72 -0.37
CA THR A 413 -13.42 28.04 -0.89
C THR A 413 -13.99 28.21 -2.29
N GLU A 414 -14.27 29.44 -2.69
CA GLU A 414 -14.70 29.73 -4.05
C GLU A 414 -13.62 29.27 -5.07
N PRO A 415 -14.00 28.51 -6.12
CA PRO A 415 -13.04 28.04 -7.12
C PRO A 415 -12.25 29.18 -7.76
N GLY A 416 -10.93 29.07 -7.80
CA GLY A 416 -10.01 30.07 -8.36
C GLY A 416 -9.46 31.09 -7.35
N GLN A 417 -10.07 31.22 -6.16
CA GLN A 417 -9.68 32.27 -5.21
C GLN A 417 -8.42 31.94 -4.41
N GLU A 418 -8.35 30.73 -3.84
CA GLU A 418 -7.28 30.30 -2.93
C GLU A 418 -6.56 29.06 -3.46
N GLN A 419 -5.22 29.05 -3.38
CA GLN A 419 -4.41 27.88 -3.74
C GLN A 419 -4.15 27.05 -2.49
N LEU A 420 -5.02 26.07 -2.24
CA LEU A 420 -4.95 25.15 -1.10
C LEU A 420 -4.65 23.74 -1.60
N TYR A 421 -3.52 23.19 -1.15
CA TYR A 421 -2.97 21.97 -1.72
C TYR A 421 -3.90 20.75 -1.52
N ASN A 422 -4.34 20.17 -2.63
CA ASN A 422 -5.16 18.96 -2.65
C ASN A 422 -4.26 17.74 -2.40
N TYR A 423 -4.33 17.13 -1.21
CA TYR A 423 -3.45 16.01 -0.82
C TYR A 423 -3.79 14.73 -1.59
N LEU A 424 -4.78 13.96 -1.12
CA LEU A 424 -5.20 12.73 -1.78
C LEU A 424 -6.28 13.00 -2.84
N THR A 425 -7.16 13.99 -2.57
CA THR A 425 -8.30 14.35 -3.44
C THR A 425 -7.87 14.74 -4.85
N PHE A 426 -6.68 15.32 -5.03
CA PHE A 426 -6.11 15.62 -6.34
C PHE A 426 -6.14 14.41 -7.28
N GLY A 427 -5.76 13.23 -6.77
CA GLY A 427 -5.61 12.02 -7.57
C GLY A 427 -6.95 11.48 -8.06
N TRP A 428 -7.96 11.51 -7.20
CA TRP A 428 -9.31 11.06 -7.55
C TRP A 428 -10.02 12.07 -8.45
N ILE A 429 -9.89 13.38 -8.21
CA ILE A 429 -10.48 14.39 -9.11
C ILE A 429 -9.83 14.29 -10.49
N CYS A 430 -8.50 14.32 -10.57
CA CYS A 430 -7.80 14.25 -11.85
C CYS A 430 -8.03 12.91 -12.57
N GLY A 431 -7.99 11.79 -11.83
CA GLY A 431 -8.22 10.49 -12.44
C GLY A 431 -9.67 10.28 -12.87
N GLY A 432 -10.65 10.84 -12.15
CA GLY A 432 -12.04 10.92 -12.60
C GLY A 432 -12.17 11.71 -13.90
N ILE A 433 -11.54 12.88 -14.01
CA ILE A 433 -11.49 13.66 -15.26
C ILE A 433 -10.87 12.83 -16.40
N ILE A 434 -9.75 12.15 -16.14
CA ILE A 434 -9.08 11.30 -17.15
C ILE A 434 -10.01 10.18 -17.64
N GLU A 435 -10.65 9.42 -16.74
CA GLU A 435 -11.53 8.31 -17.15
C GLU A 435 -12.77 8.82 -17.88
N HIS A 436 -13.37 9.91 -17.42
CA HIS A 436 -14.57 10.48 -18.03
C HIS A 436 -14.32 11.16 -19.37
N ALA A 437 -13.19 11.86 -19.54
CA ALA A 437 -12.82 12.50 -20.82
C ALA A 437 -12.42 11.46 -21.87
N SER A 438 -11.62 10.46 -21.48
CA SER A 438 -11.10 9.44 -22.41
C SER A 438 -12.06 8.27 -22.65
N LYS A 439 -13.05 8.07 -21.77
CA LYS A 439 -13.92 6.86 -21.70
C LYS A 439 -13.14 5.55 -21.55
N ARG A 440 -11.91 5.63 -21.01
CA ARG A 440 -10.98 4.52 -20.81
C ARG A 440 -10.49 4.50 -19.37
N LYS A 441 -9.97 3.35 -18.93
CA LYS A 441 -9.46 3.23 -17.56
C LYS A 441 -8.14 3.98 -17.39
N PHE A 442 -7.94 4.56 -16.21
CA PHE A 442 -6.77 5.37 -15.88
C PHE A 442 -5.46 4.67 -16.26
N LYS A 443 -5.35 3.38 -15.91
CA LYS A 443 -4.17 2.56 -16.19
C LYS A 443 -3.88 2.44 -17.69
N GLU A 444 -4.90 2.37 -18.54
CA GLU A 444 -4.70 2.27 -19.99
C GLU A 444 -4.09 3.55 -20.56
N ILE A 445 -4.54 4.71 -20.07
CA ILE A 445 -3.99 6.01 -20.47
C ILE A 445 -2.55 6.15 -19.96
N LEU A 446 -2.27 5.72 -18.73
CA LEU A 446 -0.91 5.74 -18.17
C LEU A 446 0.05 4.91 -19.02
N GLU A 447 -0.36 3.70 -19.39
CA GLU A 447 0.42 2.76 -20.19
C GLU A 447 0.73 3.31 -21.59
N GLU A 448 -0.27 3.91 -22.24
CA GLU A 448 -0.12 4.47 -23.60
C GLU A 448 0.66 5.78 -23.61
N ALA A 449 0.26 6.75 -22.78
CA ALA A 449 0.84 8.08 -22.80
C ALA A 449 2.32 8.06 -22.37
N PHE A 450 2.66 7.27 -21.34
CA PHE A 450 3.99 7.35 -20.73
C PHE A 450 4.75 6.03 -20.69
N VAL A 451 4.15 4.92 -20.22
CA VAL A 451 4.93 3.69 -19.98
C VAL A 451 5.56 3.16 -21.26
N ARG A 452 4.76 2.95 -22.31
CA ARG A 452 5.23 2.44 -23.61
C ARG A 452 6.00 3.48 -24.39
N SER A 453 5.53 4.73 -24.37
CA SER A 453 6.14 5.83 -25.13
C SER A 453 7.56 6.15 -24.64
N LEU A 454 7.82 6.00 -23.34
CA LEU A 454 9.13 6.22 -22.73
C LEU A 454 9.95 4.94 -22.55
N GLN A 455 9.40 3.76 -22.86
CA GLN A 455 10.04 2.45 -22.68
C GLN A 455 10.45 2.18 -21.23
N ILE A 456 9.56 2.50 -20.28
CA ILE A 456 9.76 2.37 -18.83
C ILE A 456 8.91 1.24 -18.23
N GLU A 457 8.53 0.25 -19.05
CA GLU A 457 7.82 -0.95 -18.62
C GLU A 457 8.57 -1.62 -17.46
N GLY A 458 7.82 -2.15 -16.49
CA GLY A 458 8.46 -2.80 -15.35
C GLY A 458 8.91 -1.85 -14.24
N GLU A 459 9.01 -0.55 -14.49
CA GLU A 459 9.58 0.41 -13.52
C GLU A 459 8.68 1.57 -13.16
N PHE A 460 7.48 1.63 -13.76
CA PHE A 460 6.60 2.79 -13.64
C PHE A 460 5.14 2.39 -13.36
N TYR A 461 4.73 2.34 -12.09
CA TYR A 461 3.40 1.90 -11.68
C TYR A 461 2.64 2.91 -10.84
N ILE A 462 1.34 3.08 -11.11
CA ILE A 462 0.35 3.60 -10.17
C ILE A 462 -0.66 2.47 -10.01
N GLY A 463 -0.69 1.84 -8.83
CA GLY A 463 -1.36 0.55 -8.62
C GLY A 463 -0.61 -0.62 -9.26
N ILE A 464 0.14 -1.36 -8.43
CA ILE A 464 0.92 -2.52 -8.92
C ILE A 464 0.00 -3.68 -9.32
N PRO A 465 0.35 -4.47 -10.35
CA PRO A 465 -0.47 -5.62 -10.76
C PRO A 465 -0.48 -6.75 -9.70
N PRO A 466 -1.55 -7.56 -9.63
CA PRO A 466 -1.57 -8.76 -8.79
C PRO A 466 -0.57 -9.81 -9.29
N GLY A 467 -0.02 -10.60 -8.35
CA GLY A 467 1.12 -11.51 -8.56
C GLY A 467 0.86 -12.77 -9.39
N ASN A 468 0.00 -12.73 -10.41
CA ASN A 468 -0.25 -13.85 -11.34
C ASN A 468 -0.06 -13.49 -12.83
N GLN A 469 0.10 -12.20 -13.16
CA GLN A 469 0.26 -11.74 -14.56
C GLN A 469 1.67 -11.27 -14.90
N TYR A 470 2.57 -11.17 -13.92
CA TYR A 470 3.99 -10.88 -14.08
C TYR A 470 4.72 -11.56 -12.90
N GLU A 471 5.94 -12.10 -13.08
CA GLU A 471 6.75 -12.50 -11.92
C GLU A 471 6.82 -11.31 -10.95
N SER A 472 6.63 -11.60 -9.66
CA SER A 472 6.00 -10.66 -8.75
C SER A 472 6.79 -9.35 -8.62
N VAL A 473 6.22 -8.26 -9.14
CA VAL A 473 6.61 -6.86 -8.87
C VAL A 473 6.91 -6.64 -7.39
N GLU A 474 6.24 -7.38 -6.51
CA GLU A 474 6.40 -7.33 -5.06
C GLU A 474 7.81 -7.67 -4.59
N SER A 475 8.57 -8.48 -5.34
CA SER A 475 9.96 -8.82 -4.99
C SER A 475 10.91 -7.62 -5.09
N ARG A 476 10.54 -6.56 -5.81
CA ARG A 476 11.35 -5.35 -6.01
C ARG A 476 10.88 -4.16 -5.19
N LEU A 477 9.80 -4.31 -4.42
CA LEU A 477 9.24 -3.20 -3.65
C LEU A 477 10.10 -2.89 -2.44
N ALA A 478 10.53 -1.64 -2.34
CA ALA A 478 11.11 -1.11 -1.12
C ALA A 478 10.01 -0.83 -0.08
N THR A 479 10.32 -1.11 1.19
CA THR A 479 9.42 -0.93 2.33
C THR A 479 9.73 0.40 3.01
N LEU A 480 8.71 1.25 3.11
CA LEU A 480 8.85 2.54 3.76
C LEU A 480 9.09 2.35 5.26
N THR A 481 10.14 2.97 5.77
CA THR A 481 10.53 2.93 7.17
C THR A 481 10.37 4.33 7.77
N PRO A 482 9.59 4.50 8.86
CA PRO A 482 9.47 5.78 9.53
C PRO A 482 10.81 6.20 10.16
N ASP A 483 11.18 7.46 10.01
CA ASP A 483 12.25 8.06 10.82
C ASP A 483 11.66 8.60 12.13
N THR A 484 11.90 7.90 13.24
CA THR A 484 11.31 8.26 14.55
C THR A 484 11.80 9.61 15.08
N GLU A 485 13.02 10.03 14.75
CA GLU A 485 13.53 11.37 15.09
C GLU A 485 12.91 12.46 14.21
N GLY A 486 12.78 12.22 12.90
CA GLY A 486 12.08 13.11 11.97
C GLY A 486 10.60 13.31 12.30
N LEU A 487 9.89 12.24 12.64
CA LEU A 487 8.48 12.30 13.07
C LEU A 487 8.29 13.07 14.37
N LYS A 488 9.23 12.97 15.33
CA LYS A 488 9.21 13.79 16.55
C LYS A 488 9.29 15.29 16.25
N LYS A 489 9.99 15.71 15.19
CA LYS A 489 10.05 17.11 14.76
C LYS A 489 8.73 17.60 14.14
N LEU A 490 7.88 16.71 13.60
CA LEU A 490 6.56 17.09 13.08
C LEU A 490 5.55 17.47 14.16
N SER A 491 5.73 17.00 15.39
CA SER A 491 4.86 17.39 16.50
C SER A 491 4.86 18.90 16.74
N GLY A 492 5.94 19.60 16.36
CA GLY A 492 6.07 21.06 16.37
C GLY A 492 5.40 21.81 15.20
N ILE A 493 4.78 21.12 14.23
CA ILE A 493 4.13 21.71 13.05
C ILE A 493 2.63 21.95 13.27
N ARG A 494 2.08 21.59 14.44
CA ARG A 494 0.67 21.83 14.81
C ARG A 494 0.29 23.32 14.62
N GLY A 495 -0.78 23.60 13.88
CA GLY A 495 -1.40 24.92 13.80
C GLY A 495 -0.93 25.83 12.66
N ARG A 496 -0.31 25.29 11.60
CA ARG A 496 -0.05 26.08 10.38
C ARG A 496 -1.34 26.34 9.59
N PRO A 497 -1.64 27.59 9.21
CA PRO A 497 -2.86 27.95 8.48
C PRO A 497 -2.91 27.39 7.05
N ASP A 498 -1.75 27.04 6.50
CA ASP A 498 -1.52 26.47 5.17
C ASP A 498 -1.64 24.94 5.12
N MET A 499 -1.84 24.27 6.26
CA MET A 499 -2.06 22.82 6.33
C MET A 499 -3.54 22.52 6.59
N PRO A 500 -4.18 21.64 5.81
CA PRO A 500 -5.56 21.28 6.06
C PRO A 500 -5.70 20.54 7.40
N SER A 501 -6.87 20.68 8.00
CA SER A 501 -7.26 20.05 9.27
C SER A 501 -7.14 18.51 9.25
N THR A 502 -7.15 17.92 8.06
CA THR A 502 -6.97 16.49 7.77
C THR A 502 -5.54 15.99 7.94
N PHE A 503 -4.54 16.86 7.83
CA PHE A 503 -3.15 16.49 8.01
C PHE A 503 -2.76 16.62 9.50
N GLN A 504 -3.10 15.61 10.28
CA GLN A 504 -2.67 15.53 11.68
C GLN A 504 -1.37 14.72 11.82
N PRO A 505 -0.45 15.09 12.74
CA PRO A 505 0.80 14.36 12.99
C PRO A 505 0.60 12.86 13.21
N GLU A 506 -0.55 12.47 13.76
CA GLU A 506 -0.93 11.11 14.07
C GLU A 506 -1.22 10.29 12.80
N PHE A 507 -1.81 10.91 11.78
CA PHE A 507 -1.95 10.31 10.45
C PHE A 507 -0.58 10.09 9.79
N ALA A 508 0.36 11.04 9.96
CA ALA A 508 1.71 10.93 9.40
C ALA A 508 2.48 9.70 9.93
N THR A 509 2.23 9.28 11.18
CA THR A 509 2.84 8.07 11.75
C THR A 509 2.24 6.76 11.23
N ALA A 510 0.96 6.75 10.87
CA ALA A 510 0.27 5.57 10.33
C ALA A 510 0.51 5.37 8.81
N LEU A 511 0.87 6.44 8.09
CA LEU A 511 1.06 6.42 6.65
C LEU A 511 2.08 5.39 6.14
N PRO A 512 3.27 5.21 6.73
CA PRO A 512 4.20 4.17 6.29
C PRO A 512 3.59 2.77 6.33
N VAL A 513 2.88 2.45 7.41
CA VAL A 513 2.22 1.15 7.56
C VAL A 513 1.17 0.97 6.46
N LEU A 514 0.29 1.96 6.29
CA LEU A 514 -0.79 1.92 5.30
C LEU A 514 -0.26 1.75 3.87
N PHE A 515 0.75 2.54 3.47
CA PHE A 515 1.35 2.46 2.13
C PHE A 515 2.28 1.26 1.93
N ASN A 516 2.63 0.55 3.01
CA ASN A 516 3.28 -0.75 2.92
C ASN A 516 2.30 -1.91 2.70
N MET A 517 1.01 -1.73 2.98
CA MET A 517 0.01 -2.77 2.78
C MET A 517 -0.18 -3.10 1.30
N LEU A 518 -0.21 -4.38 0.97
CA LEU A 518 -0.27 -4.85 -0.42
C LEU A 518 -1.54 -4.42 -1.16
N ASN A 519 -2.68 -4.36 -0.48
CA ASN A 519 -3.94 -3.84 -1.04
C ASN A 519 -3.79 -2.37 -1.44
N VAL A 520 -3.17 -1.53 -0.60
CA VAL A 520 -2.93 -0.11 -0.89
C VAL A 520 -1.94 0.08 -2.04
N ARG A 521 -0.89 -0.76 -2.10
CA ARG A 521 0.06 -0.73 -3.23
C ARG A 521 -0.57 -1.12 -4.56
N ARG A 522 -1.58 -2.00 -4.53
CA ARG A 522 -2.33 -2.46 -5.71
C ARG A 522 -3.49 -1.53 -6.10
N ALA A 523 -4.01 -0.75 -5.16
CA ALA A 523 -5.08 0.20 -5.41
C ALA A 523 -4.66 1.32 -6.38
N MET A 524 -5.63 2.05 -6.94
CA MET A 524 -5.34 3.23 -7.74
C MET A 524 -5.41 4.47 -6.86
N ILE A 525 -4.26 5.05 -6.48
CA ILE A 525 -4.19 6.29 -5.70
C ILE A 525 -3.28 7.29 -6.44
N PRO A 526 -3.76 7.91 -7.53
CA PRO A 526 -2.95 8.73 -8.46
C PRO A 526 -2.33 10.00 -7.85
N ALA A 527 -2.59 10.27 -6.57
CA ALA A 527 -1.98 11.34 -5.82
C ALA A 527 -0.77 10.92 -4.98
N ALA A 528 -0.58 9.61 -4.71
CA ALA A 528 0.35 9.18 -3.66
C ALA A 528 0.97 7.79 -3.82
N ASN A 529 0.34 6.81 -4.48
CA ASN A 529 0.84 5.42 -4.44
C ASN A 529 1.65 4.99 -5.67
N GLY A 530 2.25 5.93 -6.38
CA GLY A 530 3.21 5.61 -7.43
C GLY A 530 4.39 4.80 -6.88
N HIS A 531 4.74 3.72 -7.57
CA HIS A 531 5.89 2.86 -7.29
C HIS A 531 6.83 2.91 -8.48
N PHE A 532 7.91 3.67 -8.34
CA PHE A 532 8.82 4.00 -9.43
C PHE A 532 10.26 3.66 -9.07
N SER A 533 11.07 3.31 -10.07
CA SER A 533 12.52 3.47 -9.97
C SER A 533 12.91 4.93 -10.23
N ALA A 534 14.08 5.36 -9.72
CA ALA A 534 14.60 6.68 -10.04
C ALA A 534 14.86 6.85 -11.54
N ARG A 535 15.25 5.79 -12.26
CA ARG A 535 15.47 5.84 -13.72
C ARG A 535 14.21 6.20 -14.48
N ALA A 536 13.12 5.47 -14.23
CA ALA A 536 11.86 5.69 -14.93
C ALA A 536 11.30 7.09 -14.63
N LEU A 537 11.41 7.53 -13.37
CA LEU A 537 10.97 8.86 -12.95
C LEU A 537 11.84 9.98 -13.55
N ALA A 538 13.17 9.85 -13.53
CA ALA A 538 14.08 10.83 -14.12
C ALA A 538 13.91 10.92 -15.65
N ARG A 539 13.70 9.79 -16.32
CA ARG A 539 13.45 9.72 -17.77
C ARG A 539 12.15 10.42 -18.15
N TYR A 540 11.08 10.24 -17.36
CA TYR A 540 9.85 11.01 -17.53
C TYR A 540 10.11 12.52 -17.46
N TYR A 541 10.77 13.00 -16.40
CA TYR A 541 11.07 14.43 -16.26
C TYR A 541 12.11 14.95 -17.28
N ALA A 542 13.00 14.10 -17.78
CA ALA A 542 13.93 14.45 -18.85
C ALA A 542 13.19 14.69 -20.17
N ALA A 543 12.19 13.87 -20.48
CA ALA A 543 11.30 14.12 -21.61
C ALA A 543 10.53 15.44 -21.44
N LEU A 544 10.03 15.71 -20.23
CA LEU A 544 9.35 16.98 -19.96
C LEU A 544 10.28 18.19 -20.08
N ALA A 545 11.55 18.07 -19.68
CA ALA A 545 12.53 19.16 -19.76
C ALA A 545 12.87 19.55 -21.21
N ASP A 546 12.70 18.61 -22.15
CA ASP A 546 13.08 18.76 -23.55
C ASP A 546 11.87 18.76 -24.50
N ASP A 547 10.85 19.57 -24.19
CA ASP A 547 9.65 19.74 -25.03
C ASP A 547 8.96 18.41 -25.42
N GLY A 548 8.97 17.44 -24.52
CA GLY A 548 8.41 16.11 -24.73
C GLY A 548 9.27 15.17 -25.57
N VAL A 549 10.50 15.54 -25.97
CA VAL A 549 11.39 14.63 -26.71
C VAL A 549 11.75 13.44 -25.83
N VAL A 550 11.52 12.22 -26.34
CA VAL A 550 11.90 11.01 -25.62
C VAL A 550 13.43 10.90 -25.61
N PRO A 551 14.08 10.87 -24.42
CA PRO A 551 15.53 10.72 -24.34
C PRO A 551 16.00 9.41 -25.00
N PRO A 552 17.25 9.32 -25.51
CA PRO A 552 17.79 8.06 -25.98
C PRO A 552 17.70 6.99 -24.88
N PRO A 553 17.59 5.69 -25.23
CA PRO A 553 17.62 4.61 -24.24
C PRO A 553 18.86 4.71 -23.34
N HIS A 554 18.75 4.24 -22.10
CA HIS A 554 19.91 4.20 -21.20
C HIS A 554 21.08 3.48 -21.87
N SER A 555 22.29 4.01 -21.68
CA SER A 555 23.51 3.42 -22.26
C SER A 555 23.69 1.96 -21.83
N SER A 556 24.48 1.19 -22.58
CA SER A 556 24.82 -0.19 -22.23
C SER A 556 25.62 -0.33 -20.91
N TYR A 557 26.14 0.77 -20.37
CA TYR A 557 26.76 0.84 -19.05
C TYR A 557 25.73 0.80 -17.91
N SER A 558 24.49 1.25 -18.16
CA SER A 558 23.38 1.14 -17.22
C SER A 558 22.92 -0.31 -17.16
N LYS A 559 23.37 -1.03 -16.12
CA LYS A 559 22.96 -2.41 -15.83
C LYS A 559 22.18 -2.46 -14.51
N PRO A 560 21.09 -3.24 -14.43
CA PRO A 560 20.37 -3.87 -15.55
C PRO A 560 19.88 -2.78 -16.54
N ALA A 561 19.58 -3.10 -17.81
CA ALA A 561 18.88 -2.16 -18.68
C ALA A 561 17.54 -1.70 -18.05
N LEU A 562 17.01 -0.56 -18.50
CA LEU A 562 15.69 -0.08 -18.09
C LEU A 562 14.63 -1.17 -18.37
N GLY A 563 13.82 -1.49 -17.38
CA GLY A 563 12.79 -2.53 -17.40
C GLY A 563 13.33 -3.96 -17.37
N SER A 564 14.65 -4.17 -17.23
CA SER A 564 15.29 -5.48 -17.45
C SER A 564 15.64 -6.29 -16.20
N HIS A 565 15.04 -6.00 -15.04
CA HIS A 565 15.04 -6.97 -13.94
C HIS A 565 14.60 -8.32 -14.53
N PRO A 566 15.41 -9.39 -14.45
CA PRO A 566 15.07 -10.64 -15.10
C PRO A 566 13.73 -11.14 -14.57
N HIS A 567 12.78 -11.31 -15.50
CA HIS A 567 11.84 -12.43 -15.50
C HIS A 567 12.57 -13.57 -16.20
N ILE A 568 13.32 -14.40 -15.44
CA ILE A 568 13.83 -15.68 -15.95
C ILE A 568 14.12 -16.65 -14.77
N PRO A 569 13.41 -17.77 -14.61
CA PRO A 569 14.01 -18.99 -14.10
C PRO A 569 14.76 -19.68 -15.26
N LYS A 570 16.05 -19.41 -15.41
CA LYS A 570 16.93 -20.29 -16.21
C LYS A 570 17.60 -21.24 -15.23
N PHE A 571 16.96 -22.39 -15.02
CA PHE A 571 17.70 -23.56 -14.55
C PHE A 571 18.44 -24.15 -15.76
N PRO A 572 19.75 -24.44 -15.67
CA PRO A 572 20.36 -25.32 -16.66
C PRO A 572 19.58 -26.63 -16.65
N ALA A 573 19.09 -27.07 -17.81
CA ALA A 573 18.63 -28.44 -17.95
C ALA A 573 19.85 -29.33 -17.68
N GLN A 574 19.92 -29.89 -16.48
CA GLN A 574 20.71 -31.10 -16.26
C GLN A 574 20.22 -32.11 -17.30
N PRO A 575 21.12 -32.72 -18.12
CA PRO A 575 20.73 -33.84 -18.95
C PRO A 575 20.09 -34.87 -18.04
N SER A 576 18.81 -35.14 -18.22
CA SER A 576 18.15 -36.21 -17.50
C SER A 576 18.91 -37.50 -17.78
N PRO A 577 19.35 -38.25 -16.75
CA PRO A 577 19.85 -39.59 -16.99
C PRO A 577 18.72 -40.38 -17.62
N LYS A 578 18.99 -40.95 -18.79
CA LYS A 578 18.11 -41.91 -19.47
C LYS A 578 17.56 -42.87 -18.43
N GLN A 579 16.25 -42.87 -18.22
CA GLN A 579 15.57 -43.84 -17.38
C GLN A 579 15.80 -45.24 -17.96
N GLN A 580 16.72 -45.99 -17.35
CA GLN A 580 16.67 -47.44 -17.40
C GLN A 580 15.51 -47.90 -16.52
N LYS A 581 14.50 -48.50 -17.16
CA LYS A 581 13.48 -49.32 -16.49
C LYS A 581 14.18 -50.41 -15.67
N GLY A 582 13.84 -50.52 -14.38
CA GLY A 582 13.97 -51.81 -13.67
C GLY A 582 14.28 -51.77 -12.18
N ASN A 583 13.26 -52.14 -11.38
CA ASN A 583 13.37 -52.87 -10.12
C ASN A 583 14.05 -52.23 -8.89
N ARG A 584 13.29 -51.43 -8.13
CA ARG A 584 13.41 -51.41 -6.66
C ARG A 584 12.13 -51.02 -5.91
N SER A 585 10.95 -51.35 -6.43
CA SER A 585 9.66 -51.15 -5.75
C SER A 585 9.14 -52.40 -5.00
N LYS A 586 9.99 -53.40 -4.72
CA LYS A 586 9.62 -54.58 -3.93
C LYS A 586 10.29 -54.72 -2.54
N LYS A 587 11.16 -53.78 -2.12
CA LYS A 587 11.82 -53.84 -0.80
C LYS A 587 11.21 -52.97 0.31
N ILE A 588 10.31 -52.03 0.00
CA ILE A 588 9.69 -51.17 1.02
C ILE A 588 8.30 -51.68 1.43
N ALA A 589 7.61 -52.43 0.55
CA ALA A 589 6.39 -53.17 0.89
C ALA A 589 6.63 -54.41 1.79
N ALA A 590 7.91 -54.77 2.01
CA ALA A 590 8.32 -55.91 2.83
C ALA A 590 8.63 -55.56 4.31
N ALA A 591 8.75 -54.28 4.67
CA ALA A 591 9.00 -53.87 6.06
C ALA A 591 7.72 -53.57 6.86
N PHE A 592 6.58 -53.35 6.19
CA PHE A 592 5.30 -52.96 6.83
C PHE A 592 4.28 -54.09 6.94
N ARG A 593 4.62 -55.32 6.55
CA ARG A 593 3.78 -56.52 6.73
C ARG A 593 4.25 -57.45 7.86
N SER A 594 5.27 -57.07 8.65
CA SER A 594 5.79 -57.91 9.74
C SER A 594 5.15 -57.66 11.12
N MET A 595 3.95 -57.09 11.19
CA MET A 595 3.16 -57.07 12.43
C MET A 595 1.73 -57.50 12.15
N ARG A 596 1.34 -58.64 12.76
CA ARG A 596 0.06 -59.37 12.67
C ARG A 596 -0.02 -60.22 11.39
N THR A 597 -0.11 -61.56 11.43
CA THR A 597 -0.81 -62.42 12.39
C THR A 597 -0.17 -63.81 12.46
N SER A 598 -0.35 -64.44 13.62
CA SER A 598 0.00 -65.82 13.91
C SER A 598 -0.69 -66.83 13.00
N LYS A 599 0.03 -67.93 12.77
CA LYS A 599 -0.45 -69.32 12.60
C LYS A 599 -0.95 -69.80 11.22
N TYR A 600 -0.41 -70.99 10.94
CA TYR A 600 -0.85 -72.11 10.10
C TYR A 600 -0.26 -72.29 8.70
N GLU A 601 0.52 -73.37 8.63
CA GLU A 601 1.08 -74.11 7.52
C GLU A 601 0.00 -74.64 6.55
N LYS A 602 0.31 -74.70 5.25
CA LYS A 602 0.67 -75.95 4.54
C LYS A 602 0.84 -75.74 3.02
N THR A 603 1.75 -76.57 2.53
CA THR A 603 2.29 -76.96 1.22
C THR A 603 1.40 -76.97 -0.06
N PRO A 604 2.03 -77.11 -1.26
CA PRO A 604 1.55 -76.64 -2.57
C PRO A 604 1.09 -77.76 -3.52
N GLN A 605 0.52 -77.38 -4.68
CA GLN A 605 0.60 -78.21 -5.89
C GLN A 605 0.35 -77.46 -7.22
N ASP A 606 1.32 -77.63 -8.13
CA ASP A 606 1.28 -77.85 -9.58
C ASP A 606 0.13 -77.30 -10.46
N SER A 607 0.51 -76.62 -11.56
CA SER A 607 0.64 -77.22 -12.91
C SER A 607 0.43 -76.20 -14.05
N LYS A 608 1.30 -76.29 -15.08
CA LYS A 608 1.04 -76.36 -16.54
C LYS A 608 0.08 -75.34 -17.19
N ASP A 609 0.24 -74.86 -18.41
CA ASP A 609 1.04 -75.19 -19.59
C ASP A 609 0.79 -74.07 -20.64
N GLN A 610 1.67 -73.96 -21.65
CA GLN A 610 1.35 -73.66 -23.07
C GLN A 610 0.79 -72.27 -23.48
N ASP A 611 1.07 -71.68 -24.65
CA ASP A 611 2.03 -71.93 -25.74
C ASP A 611 1.98 -70.73 -26.75
N ILE A 612 2.97 -70.69 -27.64
CA ILE A 612 2.96 -70.21 -29.06
C ILE A 612 2.77 -68.72 -29.41
N GLY A 613 3.70 -68.22 -30.25
CA GLY A 613 3.37 -67.25 -31.29
C GLY A 613 4.45 -66.27 -31.75
N SER A 614 5.50 -66.76 -32.43
CA SER A 614 6.51 -65.97 -33.13
C SER A 614 6.01 -65.35 -34.45
N HIS A 615 6.48 -64.16 -34.84
CA HIS A 615 6.92 -63.90 -36.22
C HIS A 615 7.81 -62.65 -36.32
N SER A 616 9.02 -62.86 -36.84
CA SER A 616 9.94 -61.83 -37.35
C SER A 616 9.73 -61.59 -38.84
N ARG A 617 10.07 -60.40 -39.36
CA ARG A 617 10.71 -60.26 -40.67
C ARG A 617 11.48 -58.94 -40.78
N ASN A 618 12.65 -59.07 -41.40
CA ASN A 618 13.68 -58.08 -41.71
C ASN A 618 13.44 -57.37 -43.06
N THR A 619 14.39 -56.48 -43.38
CA THR A 619 14.83 -55.94 -44.71
C THR A 619 14.05 -54.72 -45.22
N SER A 620 14.61 -53.72 -45.91
CA SER A 620 15.98 -53.32 -46.29
C SER A 620 15.89 -51.92 -46.97
N SER A 621 17.06 -51.30 -47.16
CA SER A 621 17.44 -50.10 -47.95
C SER A 621 16.69 -49.82 -49.27
N ASP A 622 16.43 -48.54 -49.62
CA ASP A 622 17.24 -47.74 -50.59
C ASP A 622 16.60 -46.39 -51.05
N SER A 623 17.49 -45.39 -51.14
CA SER A 623 17.65 -44.23 -52.05
C SER A 623 16.49 -43.34 -52.59
N ASN A 624 16.70 -42.02 -52.37
CA ASN A 624 16.58 -40.84 -53.28
C ASN A 624 15.27 -40.52 -54.03
N THR A 625 14.63 -39.38 -53.74
CA THR A 625 14.79 -38.08 -54.48
C THR A 625 13.84 -36.96 -53.97
N CYS A 626 14.45 -35.80 -53.67
CA CYS A 626 14.08 -34.40 -53.94
C CYS A 626 12.76 -33.72 -53.49
N ASN A 627 12.97 -32.52 -52.91
CA ASN A 627 12.13 -31.30 -52.83
C ASN A 627 11.18 -31.11 -51.64
N ALA A 628 11.56 -30.25 -50.68
CA ALA A 628 11.10 -28.85 -50.61
C ALA A 628 11.50 -28.15 -49.29
N SER A 629 12.16 -27.00 -49.44
CA SER A 629 12.19 -25.82 -48.55
C SER A 629 12.61 -25.96 -47.08
N ASP A 630 13.83 -25.49 -46.81
CA ASP A 630 14.18 -24.74 -45.61
C ASP A 630 13.16 -23.63 -45.30
N ASN A 631 12.83 -23.46 -44.02
CA ASN A 631 12.76 -22.12 -43.44
C ASN A 631 12.96 -22.21 -41.91
N VAL A 632 13.97 -21.46 -41.49
CA VAL A 632 14.34 -21.08 -40.13
C VAL A 632 13.12 -20.57 -39.36
N LEU A 633 12.95 -21.00 -38.11
CA LEU A 633 12.04 -20.38 -37.15
C LEU A 633 12.87 -19.64 -36.11
N ASP A 634 12.63 -18.33 -36.10
CA ASP A 634 13.41 -17.25 -35.53
C ASP A 634 13.57 -17.31 -34.01
N GLU A 635 14.79 -17.02 -33.55
CA GLU A 635 15.01 -16.36 -32.28
C GLU A 635 14.28 -15.02 -32.30
N ILE A 636 13.30 -14.82 -31.42
CA ILE A 636 12.71 -13.50 -31.20
C ILE A 636 13.74 -12.65 -30.44
N VAL A 637 14.69 -12.12 -31.20
CA VAL A 637 15.35 -10.86 -30.90
C VAL A 637 14.24 -9.82 -31.07
N VAL A 638 13.80 -9.22 -29.98
CA VAL A 638 13.06 -7.97 -30.05
C VAL A 638 14.05 -6.94 -30.57
N ASN A 639 14.12 -6.82 -31.90
CA ASN A 639 14.73 -5.66 -32.52
C ASN A 639 13.94 -4.46 -32.01
N PRO A 640 14.57 -3.47 -31.35
CA PRO A 640 13.91 -2.18 -31.18
C PRO A 640 13.52 -1.74 -32.58
N SER A 641 12.24 -1.48 -32.80
CA SER A 641 11.85 -0.74 -34.00
C SER A 641 12.75 0.50 -34.06
N PRO A 642 13.29 0.86 -35.23
CA PRO A 642 14.01 2.12 -35.33
C PRO A 642 12.99 3.21 -35.02
N GLN A 643 13.02 3.74 -33.79
CA GLN A 643 12.36 4.99 -33.49
C GLN A 643 12.91 5.99 -34.50
N LYS A 644 12.00 6.71 -35.17
CA LYS A 644 12.38 7.94 -35.85
C LYS A 644 13.07 8.80 -34.79
N ASP A 645 14.31 9.22 -35.04
CA ASP A 645 14.96 10.26 -34.25
C ASP A 645 13.96 11.40 -34.03
N GLY A 646 13.68 11.73 -32.76
CA GLY A 646 12.77 12.82 -32.38
C GLY A 646 11.31 12.46 -32.07
N ALA A 647 11.00 11.25 -31.60
CA ALA A 647 9.66 10.96 -31.05
C ALA A 647 9.35 11.89 -29.86
N LYS A 648 8.20 12.59 -29.91
CA LYS A 648 7.74 13.49 -28.85
C LYS A 648 6.48 12.97 -28.17
N ILE A 649 6.40 13.06 -26.85
CA ILE A 649 5.20 12.77 -26.05
C ILE A 649 4.20 13.94 -26.01
N PHE A 650 4.66 15.16 -26.33
CA PHE A 650 3.81 16.35 -26.47
C PHE A 650 4.12 17.05 -27.80
N SER A 651 3.08 17.52 -28.48
CA SER A 651 3.16 18.28 -29.72
C SER A 651 3.06 19.80 -29.50
N ASN A 652 2.51 20.23 -28.36
CA ASN A 652 2.41 21.64 -27.97
C ASN A 652 3.80 22.30 -27.82
N PRO A 653 4.14 23.31 -28.64
CA PRO A 653 5.43 24.00 -28.58
C PRO A 653 5.61 24.89 -27.34
N ARG A 654 4.56 25.09 -26.53
CA ARG A 654 4.58 25.86 -25.29
C ARG A 654 4.20 25.01 -24.08
N ILE A 655 4.53 23.72 -24.12
CA ILE A 655 4.15 22.78 -23.07
C ILE A 655 4.73 23.17 -21.70
N HIS A 656 5.93 23.75 -21.65
CA HIS A 656 6.52 24.25 -20.40
C HIS A 656 5.72 25.41 -19.80
N ASP A 657 5.27 26.36 -20.64
CA ASP A 657 4.41 27.46 -20.21
C ASP A 657 3.09 26.92 -19.63
N ALA A 658 2.53 25.88 -20.24
CA ALA A 658 1.33 25.20 -19.75
C ALA A 658 1.58 24.56 -18.37
N PHE A 659 2.63 23.75 -18.22
CA PHE A 659 2.97 23.11 -16.94
C PHE A 659 3.18 24.12 -15.82
N MET A 660 3.89 25.21 -16.12
CA MET A 660 4.18 26.26 -15.14
C MET A 660 3.02 27.24 -14.97
N GLY A 661 2.02 27.25 -15.86
CA GLY A 661 0.93 28.23 -15.84
C GLY A 661 1.47 29.66 -15.97
N VAL A 662 2.31 29.90 -16.99
CA VAL A 662 2.92 31.20 -17.31
C VAL A 662 2.68 31.54 -18.79
N GLY A 663 3.13 32.71 -19.24
CA GLY A 663 2.93 33.15 -20.61
C GLY A 663 1.45 33.22 -20.97
N GLU A 664 1.03 32.54 -22.03
CA GLU A 664 -0.38 32.47 -22.44
C GLU A 664 -1.25 31.72 -21.43
N TYR A 665 -0.67 30.84 -20.61
CA TYR A 665 -1.38 30.09 -19.57
C TYR A 665 -1.38 30.81 -18.21
N ALA A 666 -0.82 32.02 -18.11
CA ALA A 666 -0.71 32.77 -16.86
C ALA A 666 -2.08 33.04 -16.19
N HIS A 667 -3.14 33.20 -16.98
CA HIS A 667 -4.49 33.44 -16.49
C HIS A 667 -5.16 32.18 -15.90
N LEU A 668 -4.59 30.99 -16.13
CA LEU A 668 -5.12 29.70 -15.65
C LEU A 668 -4.50 29.26 -14.31
N ALA A 669 -3.49 29.98 -13.81
CA ALA A 669 -2.81 29.66 -12.56
C ALA A 669 -2.69 30.91 -11.69
N LYS A 670 -2.55 30.73 -10.36
CA LYS A 670 -2.27 31.84 -9.46
C LYS A 670 -0.87 32.42 -9.78
N PRO A 671 -0.74 33.73 -10.03
CA PRO A 671 0.57 34.34 -10.32
C PRO A 671 1.60 34.11 -9.21
N ASP A 672 1.22 34.38 -7.96
CA ASP A 672 2.08 34.20 -6.77
C ASP A 672 1.98 32.79 -6.14
N GLY A 673 1.39 31.85 -6.87
CA GLY A 673 1.21 30.48 -6.44
C GLY A 673 2.50 29.65 -6.52
N LYS A 674 2.65 28.69 -5.61
CA LYS A 674 3.73 27.67 -5.65
C LYS A 674 3.53 26.64 -6.76
N PHE A 675 2.28 26.48 -7.23
CA PHE A 675 1.92 25.52 -8.26
C PHE A 675 1.47 26.21 -9.55
N GLY A 676 1.96 25.68 -10.67
CA GLY A 676 1.40 25.90 -12.00
C GLY A 676 0.22 24.96 -12.26
N LEU A 677 0.14 24.39 -13.46
CA LEU A 677 -0.91 23.44 -13.81
C LEU A 677 -0.45 22.01 -13.52
N GLY A 678 -0.53 21.61 -12.25
CA GLY A 678 -0.25 20.25 -11.77
C GLY A 678 1.22 19.98 -11.40
N PHE A 679 2.08 20.97 -11.58
CA PHE A 679 3.49 20.91 -11.20
C PHE A 679 3.85 22.03 -10.23
N ARG A 680 4.73 21.73 -9.28
CA ARG A 680 5.32 22.73 -8.40
C ARG A 680 6.37 23.52 -9.18
N ARG A 681 6.34 24.84 -9.04
CA ARG A 681 7.32 25.77 -9.62
C ARG A 681 8.57 25.81 -8.74
N TYR A 682 9.73 25.76 -9.36
CA TYR A 682 11.02 25.91 -8.69
C TYR A 682 11.70 27.19 -9.15
N TYR A 683 12.10 28.01 -8.18
CA TYR A 683 12.76 29.29 -8.41
C TYR A 683 14.21 29.22 -7.95
N SER A 684 15.11 29.93 -8.61
CA SER A 684 16.48 30.17 -8.12
C SER A 684 16.50 31.24 -7.04
N GLN A 685 17.67 31.45 -6.43
CA GLN A 685 17.85 32.41 -5.33
C GLN A 685 17.53 33.87 -5.70
N ASP A 686 17.71 34.23 -6.97
CA ASP A 686 17.38 35.54 -7.54
C ASP A 686 15.88 35.72 -7.86
N GLY A 687 15.05 34.69 -7.62
CA GLY A 687 13.63 34.69 -7.91
C GLY A 687 13.27 34.30 -9.35
N SER A 688 14.25 33.94 -10.19
CA SER A 688 13.97 33.45 -11.55
C SER A 688 13.32 32.07 -11.51
N LEU A 689 12.27 31.86 -12.31
CA LEU A 689 11.68 30.54 -12.51
C LEU A 689 12.65 29.68 -13.34
N ILE A 690 13.12 28.57 -12.76
CA ILE A 690 14.14 27.69 -13.37
C ILE A 690 13.58 26.35 -13.85
N GLY A 691 12.47 25.90 -13.25
CA GLY A 691 11.89 24.63 -13.63
C GLY A 691 10.69 24.21 -12.80
N PHE A 692 10.34 22.93 -12.91
CA PHE A 692 9.15 22.38 -12.29
C PHE A 692 9.33 20.91 -11.90
N GLY A 693 8.46 20.43 -11.02
CA GLY A 693 8.53 19.06 -10.56
C GLY A 693 7.55 18.77 -9.43
N HIS A 694 7.87 17.75 -8.64
CA HIS A 694 7.04 17.38 -7.51
C HIS A 694 7.85 16.62 -6.44
N SER A 695 7.70 17.04 -5.17
CA SER A 695 8.29 16.35 -4.02
C SER A 695 7.23 15.53 -3.29
N GLY A 696 7.61 14.34 -2.84
CA GLY A 696 6.80 13.46 -2.02
C GLY A 696 7.18 13.57 -0.55
N MET A 697 6.20 13.48 0.34
CA MET A 697 6.42 13.54 1.79
C MET A 697 7.31 12.40 2.33
N GLY A 698 7.40 11.29 1.59
CA GLY A 698 8.34 10.20 1.88
C GLY A 698 9.82 10.55 1.68
N GLY A 699 10.13 11.74 1.14
CA GLY A 699 11.48 12.18 0.78
C GLY A 699 11.79 12.00 -0.71
N SER A 700 11.15 11.05 -1.39
CA SER A 700 11.26 10.87 -2.84
C SER A 700 10.82 12.12 -3.60
N THR A 701 11.58 12.54 -4.61
CA THR A 701 11.35 13.78 -5.37
C THR A 701 11.81 13.60 -6.80
N ALA A 702 11.14 14.30 -7.73
CA ALA A 702 11.69 14.53 -9.05
C ALA A 702 11.37 15.93 -9.56
N PHE A 703 12.31 16.53 -10.26
CA PHE A 703 12.16 17.84 -10.90
C PHE A 703 13.08 17.96 -12.11
N CYS A 704 12.82 18.94 -12.94
CA CYS A 704 13.71 19.35 -14.01
C CYS A 704 13.97 20.87 -14.02
N ASP A 705 15.14 21.25 -14.51
CA ASP A 705 15.51 22.61 -14.90
C ASP A 705 15.50 22.67 -16.43
N ILE A 706 14.65 23.54 -16.96
CA ILE A 706 14.38 23.64 -18.40
C ILE A 706 15.59 24.28 -19.11
N LYS A 707 16.14 25.35 -18.55
CA LYS A 707 17.22 26.13 -19.18
C LYS A 707 18.51 25.32 -19.31
N ASN A 708 18.78 24.48 -18.31
CA ASN A 708 19.97 23.64 -18.25
C ASN A 708 19.71 22.21 -18.74
N ARG A 709 18.50 21.90 -19.23
CA ARG A 709 18.07 20.57 -19.69
C ARG A 709 18.46 19.47 -18.70
N LEU A 710 18.25 19.74 -17.42
CA LEU A 710 18.62 18.88 -16.31
C LEU A 710 17.35 18.24 -15.74
N SER A 711 17.37 16.94 -15.49
CA SER A 711 16.32 16.23 -14.74
C SER A 711 16.99 15.43 -13.63
N ILE A 712 16.40 15.45 -12.43
CA ILE A 712 16.88 14.69 -11.28
C ILE A 712 15.68 13.96 -10.66
N ALA A 713 15.83 12.66 -10.41
CA ALA A 713 14.95 11.90 -9.55
C ALA A 713 15.74 11.25 -8.41
N VAL A 714 15.21 11.38 -7.20
CA VAL A 714 15.70 10.72 -5.99
C VAL A 714 14.54 9.93 -5.41
N THR A 715 14.72 8.62 -5.23
CA THR A 715 13.74 7.76 -4.57
C THR A 715 14.39 7.10 -3.36
N LEU A 716 13.66 7.03 -2.24
CA LEU A 716 14.20 6.49 -1.00
C LEU A 716 13.10 5.89 -0.11
N ASN A 717 13.49 4.96 0.77
CA ASN A 717 12.55 4.19 1.62
C ASN A 717 12.67 4.52 3.11
N LYS A 718 13.51 5.48 3.51
CA LYS A 718 13.50 6.03 4.86
C LYS A 718 12.73 7.33 4.83
N MET A 719 11.57 7.40 5.48
CA MET A 719 10.73 8.60 5.47
C MET A 719 11.40 9.74 6.24
N VAL A 720 12.27 10.45 5.54
CA VAL A 720 12.93 11.68 5.95
C VAL A 720 12.31 12.78 5.09
N PHE A 721 11.82 13.85 5.70
CA PHE A 721 10.99 14.87 5.04
C PHE A 721 11.79 15.78 4.09
N GLY A 722 12.48 15.14 3.13
CA GLY A 722 13.31 15.63 2.05
C GLY A 722 14.65 16.25 2.44
N ALA A 723 15.08 16.27 3.70
CA ALA A 723 16.36 16.89 4.06
C ALA A 723 17.57 16.28 3.33
N GLU A 724 17.64 14.95 3.30
CA GLU A 724 18.67 14.17 2.63
C GLU A 724 18.55 14.30 1.10
N THR A 725 17.32 14.31 0.58
CA THR A 725 17.05 14.60 -0.84
C THR A 725 17.53 16.00 -1.23
N GLY A 726 17.30 17.00 -0.38
CA GLY A 726 17.77 18.36 -0.60
C GLY A 726 19.29 18.45 -0.65
N LYS A 727 20.00 17.71 0.22
CA LYS A 727 21.47 17.59 0.16
C LYS A 727 21.94 16.96 -1.15
N ILE A 728 21.30 15.88 -1.59
CA ILE A 728 21.63 15.20 -2.85
C ILE A 728 21.42 16.14 -4.04
N VAL A 729 20.26 16.81 -4.13
CA VAL A 729 19.96 17.76 -5.21
C VAL A 729 20.93 18.94 -5.19
N HIS A 730 21.15 19.53 -4.02
CA HIS A 730 22.11 20.62 -3.86
C HIS A 730 23.52 20.21 -4.32
N PHE A 731 23.98 19.03 -3.92
CA PHE A 731 25.27 18.47 -4.32
C PHE A 731 25.38 18.35 -5.85
N ILE A 732 24.39 17.73 -6.50
CA ILE A 732 24.39 17.52 -7.95
C ILE A 732 24.41 18.86 -8.70
N CYS A 733 23.53 19.80 -8.34
CA CYS A 733 23.48 21.11 -8.97
C CYS A 733 24.79 21.89 -8.78
N SER A 734 25.38 21.83 -7.57
CA SER A 734 26.64 22.51 -7.26
C SER A 734 27.81 21.94 -8.07
N GLU A 735 27.93 20.61 -8.14
CA GLU A 735 28.97 19.93 -8.92
C GLU A 735 28.84 20.18 -10.43
N LEU A 736 27.62 20.39 -10.93
CA LEU A 736 27.35 20.75 -12.32
C LEU A 736 27.45 22.25 -12.60
N ASN A 737 27.67 23.09 -11.58
CA ASN A 737 27.61 24.57 -11.66
C ASN A 737 26.28 25.10 -12.23
N ILE A 738 25.17 24.47 -11.84
CA ILE A 738 23.80 24.83 -12.22
C ILE A 738 23.10 25.48 -11.04
N PRO A 739 22.21 26.48 -11.23
CA PRO A 739 21.45 27.08 -10.14
C PRO A 739 20.70 26.04 -9.29
N VAL A 740 20.96 26.07 -7.98
CA VAL A 740 20.22 25.24 -7.02
C VAL A 740 18.85 25.88 -6.78
N PRO A 741 17.74 25.12 -6.87
CA PRO A 741 16.43 25.64 -6.50
C PRO A 741 16.40 26.13 -5.04
N ALA A 742 15.74 27.26 -4.81
CA ALA A 742 15.72 27.96 -3.52
C ALA A 742 15.25 27.06 -2.37
N ASP A 743 14.34 26.12 -2.65
CA ASP A 743 13.85 25.16 -1.67
C ASP A 743 14.93 24.21 -1.15
N TYR A 744 15.96 23.94 -1.94
CA TYR A 744 17.04 23.03 -1.58
C TYR A 744 18.27 23.74 -0.99
N LEU A 745 18.39 25.07 -1.16
CA LEU A 745 19.51 25.87 -0.63
C LEU A 745 19.67 25.76 0.90
N ARG A 746 18.55 25.63 1.62
CA ARG A 746 18.54 25.50 3.09
C ARG A 746 19.18 24.20 3.61
N PHE A 747 19.49 23.26 2.72
CA PHE A 747 20.14 21.99 3.06
C PHE A 747 21.64 21.99 2.73
N SER A 748 22.22 23.14 2.39
CA SER A 748 23.67 23.31 2.32
C SER A 748 24.32 23.04 3.70
N GLU A 749 25.54 22.51 3.70
CA GLU A 749 26.29 22.17 4.94
C GLU A 749 26.50 23.36 5.88
N THR A 750 26.40 24.59 5.37
CA THR A 750 26.65 25.84 6.09
C THR A 750 25.40 26.53 6.65
N ALA A 751 24.18 26.10 6.28
CA ALA A 751 22.95 26.74 6.71
C ALA A 751 22.34 26.06 7.95
N PRO A 752 21.89 26.79 8.99
CA PRO A 752 21.14 26.20 10.08
C PRO A 752 19.83 25.63 9.53
N SER A 753 19.63 24.32 9.65
CA SER A 753 18.38 23.66 9.31
C SER A 753 17.27 24.22 10.21
N ASP A 754 16.37 24.99 9.63
CA ASP A 754 15.18 25.56 10.29
C ASP A 754 14.09 24.49 10.56
N GLY A 755 14.41 23.20 10.36
CA GLY A 755 13.53 22.07 10.66
C GLY A 755 12.30 21.95 9.77
N LYS A 756 12.17 22.79 8.73
CA LYS A 756 11.01 22.79 7.84
C LYS A 756 11.08 21.66 6.81
N PRO A 757 10.08 20.76 6.77
CA PRO A 757 10.07 19.64 5.84
C PRO A 757 9.98 20.13 4.38
N LEU A 758 10.59 19.40 3.46
CA LEU A 758 10.34 19.48 2.00
C LEU A 758 9.02 18.74 1.71
N ILE A 759 7.92 19.37 2.09
CA ILE A 759 6.58 18.96 1.69
C ILE A 759 5.99 20.10 0.86
N ASN A 760 5.23 19.69 -0.15
CA ASN A 760 4.60 20.53 -1.15
C ASN A 760 3.52 21.44 -0.60
#